data_AF-N9V086-F1
#
_entry.id   AF-N9V086-F1
#
_cell.length_a   1.000
_cell.length_b   1.000
_cell.length_c   1.000
_cell.angle_alpha   90.00
_cell.angle_beta   90.00
_cell.angle_gamma   90.00
#
_symmetry.space_group_name_H-M   'P 1'
#
loop_
_entity.id
_entity.type
_entity.pdbx_description
1 polymer ?
#
loop_
_entity_poly.entity_id
_entity_poly.type
_entity_poly.pdbx_seq_one_letter_code
_entity_poly.pdbx_strand_id
1 'polypeptide(L)'
;MQNKLKLALSFFSLSFPLVAFSCKTEDENKLDSNLKIEISIPNQSNLQLDNLDWNDIEIKYDSNKYQIIKESLIKRNGSLVVRIKVIKKALNGLEIYNEIIKEESFFNFKKPNETFPNSDSNKDNQSNNPTDDNSKNNKPNISPTYSNHEKLVYDSHTIYTKDKYPAYFFDRHLFDENFVFNNDVYTITRSTPKFKSASHNINVFLKNGNYGNPIDFQNYNIEADKEFWSYTKDIGYYGNYGKNPEEKVAFYNKNIALNGMVKQAYLDNFNKNEISSLEELNLDLNSIIKSNPFGYLPSNLSQLFYYLDFKSISKIFKIENIIEIKANFNDEVGEIEFLLEDKKQNKYYLKIDKNNSSYLKNNLDFYQYIYDRSFMMLYYGTEWFRDPFGLQKEHLSYTSGGGTLWVVDRIINPNDEKNDYWELLVATNIHVFSLNKIFDKSLYFFKNENKEKSSRWKAGFYGPSNLDSFWNDLKNRTNNKFLTIKPKVDKLTSNFIYGSEDAGIPTIDAYSQYLDMPYYTPRYFASDFKIDHPDTASKWFEEYNKESYIGKTQNAGADFVLLKMKIKKDQLHLILPKLAEIIGTKKEKDWYVGLGKNELASPYKTQFYAGYPNYSFKGNKSTGGIISTQNRYVKEDDFKSLWVRYDAQLNKDWNSHQNRWKEYTEPFVNDKEHGMPLNILTQHSTLYTRIEKNKENDALDSGSSGSMAIDSSFNLIGINYLLTQDQSHDTTTNAINLIQGQGDYKNKDDGNILVNAIKKLKNDNLHTIKLNPLS
;
A
#
# COMPACT_ATOMS: atom_id res chain seq x y z
N MET A 1 51.87 17.74 20.88
CA MET A 1 52.80 16.93 21.69
C MET A 1 52.57 15.47 21.34
N GLN A 2 53.65 14.79 20.94
CA GLN A 2 53.68 13.39 20.54
C GLN A 2 53.45 12.47 21.75
N ASN A 3 52.76 11.34 21.54
CA ASN A 3 53.22 10.06 22.07
C ASN A 3 52.59 8.88 21.31
N LYS A 4 53.48 8.08 20.72
CA LYS A 4 53.26 6.73 20.20
C LYS A 4 53.58 5.73 21.31
N LEU A 5 52.85 4.61 21.38
CA LEU A 5 53.29 3.25 21.79
C LEU A 5 52.03 2.38 21.97
N LYS A 6 51.97 1.07 21.74
CA LYS A 6 52.69 0.07 20.92
C LYS A 6 51.78 -1.17 20.94
N LEU A 7 51.73 -1.86 19.81
CA LEU A 7 51.09 -3.15 19.58
C LEU A 7 51.81 -4.26 20.39
N ALA A 8 51.07 -5.23 20.93
CA ALA A 8 51.61 -6.52 21.35
C ALA A 8 50.65 -7.64 20.91
N LEU A 9 51.02 -8.30 19.81
CA LEU A 9 50.54 -9.64 19.46
C LEU A 9 51.11 -10.65 20.46
N SER A 10 50.31 -11.62 20.87
CA SER A 10 50.84 -12.91 21.33
C SER A 10 50.07 -14.04 20.65
N PHE A 11 50.83 -14.82 19.89
CA PHE A 11 50.51 -16.13 19.35
C PHE A 11 50.43 -17.15 20.49
N PHE A 12 49.41 -18.02 20.46
CA PHE A 12 49.53 -19.36 21.02
C PHE A 12 48.91 -20.35 20.04
N SER A 13 49.77 -20.98 19.26
CA SER A 13 49.54 -22.22 18.54
C SER A 13 49.79 -23.40 19.49
N LEU A 14 48.81 -24.27 19.68
CA LEU A 14 49.04 -25.62 20.17
C LEU A 14 48.08 -26.57 19.45
N SER A 15 48.70 -27.53 18.78
CA SER A 15 48.14 -28.48 17.83
C SER A 15 47.96 -29.86 18.47
N PHE A 16 46.74 -30.42 18.30
CA PHE A 16 46.36 -31.84 18.11
C PHE A 16 46.54 -32.84 19.30
N PRO A 17 45.62 -33.82 19.48
CA PRO A 17 45.26 -34.80 18.46
C PRO A 17 43.76 -35.12 18.25
N LEU A 18 43.52 -35.59 17.03
CA LEU A 18 42.35 -36.36 16.60
C LEU A 18 42.08 -37.53 17.55
N VAL A 19 40.82 -37.68 17.95
CA VAL A 19 40.19 -38.99 18.15
C VAL A 19 38.95 -39.02 17.27
N ALA A 20 39.02 -39.87 16.26
CA ALA A 20 37.91 -40.20 15.38
C ALA A 20 36.88 -41.04 16.16
N PHE A 21 35.65 -40.54 16.26
CA PHE A 21 34.46 -41.39 16.31
C PHE A 21 33.58 -41.04 15.11
N SER A 22 33.65 -41.94 14.14
CA SER A 22 32.72 -42.05 13.03
C SER A 22 31.38 -42.51 13.58
N CYS A 23 30.41 -41.61 13.66
CA CYS A 23 29.01 -41.95 13.50
C CYS A 23 28.50 -41.16 12.29
N LYS A 24 28.41 -41.87 11.15
CA LYS A 24 27.56 -41.45 10.04
C LYS A 24 26.13 -41.38 10.57
N THR A 25 25.58 -40.19 10.69
CA THR A 25 24.15 -39.97 10.46
C THR A 25 24.04 -39.40 9.06
N GLU A 26 23.52 -40.23 8.15
CA GLU A 26 23.20 -39.84 6.79
C GLU A 26 22.28 -38.62 6.78
N ASP A 27 22.59 -37.68 5.89
CA ASP A 27 21.74 -36.58 5.49
C ASP A 27 20.40 -37.09 4.92
N GLU A 28 19.42 -37.36 5.78
CA GLU A 28 18.01 -37.44 5.38
C GLU A 28 17.39 -36.03 5.39
N ASN A 29 17.80 -35.17 4.47
CA ASN A 29 17.00 -34.00 4.05
C ASN A 29 17.37 -33.53 2.63
N LYS A 30 17.79 -34.46 1.75
CA LYS A 30 17.64 -34.22 0.31
C LYS A 30 16.18 -34.37 -0.05
N LEU A 31 15.52 -33.23 -0.21
CA LEU A 31 14.21 -33.11 -0.86
C LEU A 31 14.24 -33.93 -2.16
N ASP A 32 13.37 -34.94 -2.23
CA ASP A 32 13.21 -35.79 -3.41
C ASP A 32 12.77 -34.90 -4.59
N SER A 33 13.72 -34.55 -5.47
CA SER A 33 13.51 -33.69 -6.63
C SER A 33 12.60 -34.31 -7.71
N ASN A 34 12.03 -35.48 -7.43
CA ASN A 34 11.17 -36.27 -8.32
C ASN A 34 9.75 -36.47 -7.75
N LEU A 35 9.13 -35.39 -7.27
CA LEU A 35 7.71 -35.40 -6.88
C LEU A 35 6.81 -35.57 -8.12
N LYS A 36 6.59 -36.81 -8.57
CA LYS A 36 5.73 -37.18 -9.71
C LYS A 36 4.26 -37.16 -9.32
N ILE A 37 3.70 -35.96 -9.17
CA ILE A 37 2.25 -35.73 -9.13
C ILE A 37 1.89 -34.94 -10.38
N GLU A 38 0.96 -35.44 -11.19
CA GLU A 38 0.49 -34.79 -12.41
C GLU A 38 -0.99 -34.46 -12.25
N ILE A 39 -1.35 -33.19 -12.42
CA ILE A 39 -2.75 -32.74 -12.42
C ILE A 39 -3.11 -32.46 -13.88
N SER A 40 -4.22 -32.99 -14.37
CA SER A 40 -4.67 -32.77 -15.73
C SER A 40 -6.20 -32.64 -15.80
N ILE A 41 -6.68 -32.01 -16.87
CA ILE A 41 -8.10 -31.86 -17.17
C ILE A 41 -8.35 -32.51 -18.54
N PRO A 42 -8.86 -33.75 -18.57
CA PRO A 42 -9.19 -34.42 -19.82
C PRO A 42 -10.20 -33.60 -20.64
N ASN A 43 -9.99 -33.44 -21.94
CA ASN A 43 -10.87 -32.68 -22.84
C ASN A 43 -11.13 -31.21 -22.44
N GLN A 44 -10.16 -30.56 -21.79
CA GLN A 44 -10.19 -29.16 -21.32
C GLN A 44 -10.84 -28.16 -22.29
N SER A 45 -10.56 -28.26 -23.60
CA SER A 45 -11.08 -27.35 -24.63
C SER A 45 -12.59 -27.46 -24.87
N ASN A 46 -13.24 -28.54 -24.41
CA ASN A 46 -14.68 -28.78 -24.57
C ASN A 46 -15.48 -28.42 -23.31
N LEU A 47 -14.81 -28.17 -22.19
CA LEU A 47 -15.42 -27.89 -20.89
C LEU A 47 -15.60 -26.38 -20.69
N GLN A 48 -16.75 -25.99 -20.14
CA GLN A 48 -17.00 -24.60 -19.74
C GLN A 48 -16.48 -24.39 -18.32
N LEU A 49 -15.67 -23.33 -18.13
CA LEU A 49 -14.99 -23.04 -16.85
C LEU A 49 -15.96 -23.01 -15.66
N ASP A 50 -17.14 -22.41 -15.85
CA ASP A 50 -18.11 -22.23 -14.78
C ASP A 50 -18.71 -23.55 -14.29
N ASN A 51 -18.73 -24.58 -15.15
CA ASN A 51 -19.31 -25.89 -14.84
C ASN A 51 -18.28 -26.91 -14.32
N LEU A 52 -16.99 -26.57 -14.29
CA LEU A 52 -15.95 -27.51 -13.85
C LEU A 52 -16.04 -27.83 -12.36
N ASP A 53 -15.88 -29.09 -12.01
CA ASP A 53 -15.72 -29.54 -10.64
C ASP A 53 -14.56 -30.54 -10.47
N TRP A 54 -14.46 -31.15 -9.30
CA TRP A 54 -13.38 -32.09 -8.96
C TRP A 54 -13.45 -33.45 -9.69
N ASN A 55 -14.54 -33.74 -10.40
CA ASN A 55 -14.70 -34.95 -11.23
C ASN A 55 -14.09 -34.75 -12.63
N ASP A 56 -13.94 -33.51 -13.07
CA ASP A 56 -13.31 -33.15 -14.35
C ASP A 56 -11.77 -33.10 -14.29
N ILE A 57 -11.20 -33.30 -13.10
CA ILE A 57 -9.76 -33.18 -12.84
C ILE A 57 -9.18 -34.54 -12.47
N GLU A 58 -8.19 -34.98 -13.25
CA GLU A 58 -7.42 -36.19 -12.98
C GLU A 58 -6.13 -35.83 -12.22
N ILE A 59 -5.87 -36.50 -11.09
CA ILE A 59 -4.64 -36.34 -10.32
C ILE A 59 -3.93 -37.69 -10.30
N LYS A 60 -2.82 -37.82 -11.02
CA LYS A 60 -1.99 -39.02 -11.04
C LYS A 60 -0.87 -38.88 -10.02
N TYR A 61 -0.80 -39.84 -9.10
CA TYR A 61 0.23 -39.88 -8.06
C TYR A 61 0.44 -41.32 -7.58
N ASP A 62 1.60 -41.57 -6.95
CA ASP A 62 1.86 -42.84 -6.26
C ASP A 62 1.11 -42.84 -4.91
N SER A 63 -0.06 -43.48 -4.88
CA SER A 63 -0.92 -43.53 -3.70
C SER A 63 -0.35 -44.35 -2.54
N ASN A 64 0.71 -45.12 -2.76
CA ASN A 64 1.44 -45.80 -1.69
C ASN A 64 2.41 -44.85 -0.98
N LYS A 65 2.91 -43.82 -1.68
CA LYS A 65 3.85 -42.83 -1.14
C LYS A 65 3.20 -41.54 -0.67
N TYR A 66 2.06 -41.16 -1.25
CA TYR A 66 1.41 -39.88 -0.98
C TYR A 66 -0.08 -40.04 -0.69
N GLN A 67 -0.61 -39.10 0.08
CA GLN A 67 -2.03 -38.85 0.24
C GLN A 67 -2.32 -37.44 -0.29
N ILE A 68 -3.39 -37.30 -1.08
CA ILE A 68 -3.81 -36.03 -1.66
C ILE A 68 -5.11 -35.58 -0.99
N ILE A 69 -5.14 -34.32 -0.57
CA ILE A 69 -6.35 -33.64 -0.10
C ILE A 69 -6.70 -32.56 -1.14
N LYS A 70 -7.90 -32.68 -1.71
CA LYS A 70 -8.50 -31.70 -2.63
C LYS A 70 -8.87 -30.46 -1.81
N GLU A 71 -8.18 -29.33 -1.99
CA GLU A 71 -8.37 -28.14 -1.15
C GLU A 71 -9.34 -27.15 -1.79
N SER A 72 -9.04 -26.64 -2.98
CA SER A 72 -9.89 -25.67 -3.66
C SER A 72 -9.73 -25.65 -5.18
N LEU A 73 -10.81 -25.23 -5.84
CA LEU A 73 -10.87 -24.91 -7.27
C LEU A 73 -11.17 -23.43 -7.41
N ILE A 74 -10.22 -22.66 -7.94
CA ILE A 74 -10.33 -21.21 -8.04
C ILE A 74 -10.53 -20.85 -9.52
N LYS A 75 -11.75 -20.44 -9.87
CA LYS A 75 -12.14 -20.01 -11.22
C LYS A 75 -12.00 -18.50 -11.34
N ARG A 76 -11.11 -18.00 -12.20
CA ARG A 76 -10.92 -16.55 -12.44
C ARG A 76 -10.53 -16.28 -13.89
N ASN A 77 -11.20 -15.33 -14.54
CA ASN A 77 -10.82 -14.75 -15.84
C ASN A 77 -10.46 -15.78 -16.93
N GLY A 78 -11.28 -16.82 -17.11
CA GLY A 78 -11.03 -17.85 -18.12
C GLY A 78 -9.94 -18.87 -17.76
N SER A 79 -9.49 -18.88 -16.50
CA SER A 79 -8.52 -19.83 -15.95
C SER A 79 -9.07 -20.56 -14.72
N LEU A 80 -8.60 -21.80 -14.52
CA LEU A 80 -8.86 -22.61 -13.35
C LEU A 80 -7.53 -22.89 -12.64
N VAL A 81 -7.43 -22.53 -11.36
CA VAL A 81 -6.32 -22.94 -10.49
C VAL A 81 -6.81 -24.09 -9.62
N VAL A 82 -6.11 -25.22 -9.72
CA VAL A 82 -6.35 -26.42 -8.91
C VAL A 82 -5.33 -26.43 -7.77
N ARG A 83 -5.81 -26.36 -6.53
CA ARG A 83 -4.95 -26.45 -5.34
C ARG A 83 -5.17 -27.78 -4.62
N ILE A 84 -4.08 -28.50 -4.39
CA ILE A 84 -4.07 -29.74 -3.63
C ILE A 84 -3.01 -29.69 -2.52
N LYS A 85 -3.33 -30.33 -1.39
CA LYS A 85 -2.35 -30.60 -0.34
C LYS A 85 -1.84 -32.03 -0.51
N VAL A 86 -0.52 -32.18 -0.54
CA VAL A 86 0.19 -33.45 -0.67
C VAL A 86 0.82 -33.80 0.67
N ILE A 87 0.51 -34.99 1.17
CA ILE A 87 1.05 -35.52 2.43
C ILE A 87 1.86 -36.77 2.09
N LYS A 88 3.15 -36.80 2.44
CA LYS A 88 3.98 -38.01 2.28
C LYS A 88 3.63 -39.03 3.36
N LYS A 89 3.35 -40.28 2.97
CA LYS A 89 3.07 -41.38 3.89
C LYS A 89 4.39 -41.90 4.47
N ALA A 90 4.47 -42.03 5.79
CA ALA A 90 5.62 -42.66 6.46
C ALA A 90 5.59 -44.17 6.22
N LEU A 91 6.76 -44.77 5.97
CA LEU A 91 6.89 -46.20 5.67
C LEU A 91 6.46 -47.11 6.85
N ASN A 92 6.47 -46.62 8.09
CA ASN A 92 6.27 -47.46 9.30
C ASN A 92 5.28 -46.90 10.35
N GLY A 93 4.29 -46.11 9.96
CA GLY A 93 3.14 -45.80 10.84
C GLY A 93 3.37 -44.87 12.03
N LEU A 94 4.54 -44.23 12.17
CA LEU A 94 4.81 -43.19 13.16
C LEU A 94 5.33 -41.91 12.48
N GLU A 95 4.55 -40.83 12.69
CA GLU A 95 4.77 -39.41 12.38
C GLU A 95 4.84 -38.94 10.90
N ILE A 96 4.09 -37.87 10.62
CA ILE A 96 3.94 -37.20 9.32
C ILE A 96 5.01 -36.12 9.21
N TYR A 97 5.95 -36.29 8.29
CA TYR A 97 6.96 -35.27 7.99
C TYR A 97 6.74 -34.78 6.55
N ASN A 98 6.37 -33.50 6.42
CA ASN A 98 6.22 -32.70 5.19
C ASN A 98 4.83 -32.72 4.52
N GLU A 99 4.09 -31.63 4.76
CA GLU A 99 2.97 -31.19 3.94
C GLU A 99 3.49 -30.25 2.84
N ILE A 100 3.10 -30.49 1.60
CA ILE A 100 3.45 -29.62 0.46
C ILE A 100 2.16 -29.21 -0.23
N ILE A 101 1.99 -27.91 -0.46
CA ILE A 101 0.90 -27.39 -1.30
C ILE A 101 1.38 -27.39 -2.75
N LYS A 102 0.61 -28.02 -3.64
CA LYS A 102 0.84 -27.98 -5.07
C LYS A 102 -0.33 -27.27 -5.76
N GLU A 103 0.01 -26.34 -6.65
CA GLU A 103 -0.94 -25.57 -7.45
C GLU A 103 -0.63 -25.77 -8.93
N GLU A 104 -1.68 -25.94 -9.74
CA GLU A 104 -1.55 -26.05 -11.19
C GLU A 104 -2.66 -25.22 -11.87
N SER A 105 -2.29 -24.49 -12.91
CA SER A 105 -3.18 -23.52 -13.59
C SER A 105 -3.51 -23.99 -15.01
N PHE A 106 -4.79 -23.98 -15.34
CA PHE A 106 -5.33 -24.39 -16.64
C PHE A 106 -6.05 -23.21 -17.31
N PHE A 107 -5.98 -23.15 -18.64
CA PHE A 107 -6.49 -22.05 -19.48
C PHE A 107 -7.29 -22.61 -20.69
N ASN A 108 -7.79 -21.78 -21.61
CA ASN A 108 -8.39 -22.26 -22.87
C ASN A 108 -9.65 -23.15 -22.72
N PHE A 109 -10.52 -22.84 -21.76
CA PHE A 109 -11.83 -23.48 -21.64
C PHE A 109 -12.81 -22.98 -22.71
N LYS A 110 -13.84 -23.78 -22.99
CA LYS A 110 -14.93 -23.43 -23.92
C LYS A 110 -15.67 -22.20 -23.39
N LYS A 111 -15.78 -21.15 -24.22
CA LYS A 111 -16.55 -19.95 -23.87
C LYS A 111 -18.05 -20.28 -23.81
N PRO A 112 -18.84 -19.61 -22.95
CA PRO A 112 -20.30 -19.70 -23.01
C PRO A 112 -20.78 -19.28 -24.40
N ASN A 113 -21.67 -20.06 -25.01
CA ASN A 113 -22.22 -19.74 -26.32
C ASN A 113 -23.02 -18.43 -26.24
N GLU A 114 -22.54 -17.35 -26.85
CA GLU A 114 -23.40 -16.28 -27.32
C GLU A 114 -24.23 -16.83 -28.49
N THR A 115 -25.51 -17.09 -28.26
CA THR A 115 -26.46 -17.38 -29.32
C THR A 115 -26.69 -16.10 -30.14
N PHE A 116 -26.03 -16.02 -31.30
CA PHE A 116 -26.48 -15.16 -32.40
C PHE A 116 -27.47 -15.93 -33.27
N PRO A 117 -28.59 -15.31 -33.70
CA PRO A 117 -29.48 -15.92 -34.67
C PRO A 117 -28.82 -16.03 -36.06
N ASN A 118 -29.08 -17.15 -36.72
CA ASN A 118 -28.63 -17.57 -38.06
C ASN A 118 -28.50 -16.45 -39.11
N SER A 119 -27.37 -16.45 -39.82
CA SER A 119 -27.28 -15.96 -41.21
C SER A 119 -27.05 -17.15 -42.16
N ASP A 120 -28.10 -17.58 -42.85
CA ASP A 120 -27.96 -18.30 -44.12
C ASP A 120 -27.84 -17.27 -45.25
N SER A 121 -26.74 -17.28 -46.00
CA SER A 121 -26.75 -17.35 -47.48
C SER A 121 -25.36 -17.15 -48.09
N ASN A 122 -24.81 -18.27 -48.58
CA ASN A 122 -24.05 -18.49 -49.82
C ASN A 122 -23.27 -17.35 -50.52
N LYS A 123 -21.97 -17.64 -50.71
CA LYS A 123 -21.17 -17.66 -51.96
C LYS A 123 -21.30 -16.49 -52.95
N ASP A 124 -20.17 -15.84 -53.27
CA ASP A 124 -19.37 -16.26 -54.43
C ASP A 124 -17.96 -15.63 -54.48
N ASN A 125 -17.06 -16.39 -55.10
CA ASN A 125 -15.67 -16.07 -55.42
C ASN A 125 -15.54 -14.97 -56.48
N GLN A 126 -14.51 -14.12 -56.40
CA GLN A 126 -13.55 -13.97 -57.51
C GLN A 126 -12.29 -13.20 -57.08
N SER A 127 -11.14 -13.81 -57.41
CA SER A 127 -9.80 -13.24 -57.39
C SER A 127 -9.60 -12.23 -58.52
N ASN A 128 -8.78 -11.20 -58.29
CA ASN A 128 -7.76 -10.73 -59.24
C ASN A 128 -6.78 -9.76 -58.53
N ASN A 129 -5.50 -10.09 -58.56
CA ASN A 129 -4.36 -9.16 -58.36
C ASN A 129 -4.07 -8.43 -59.70
N PRO A 130 -3.00 -7.61 -59.80
CA PRO A 130 -2.80 -6.29 -59.18
C PRO A 130 -2.46 -5.24 -60.27
N THR A 131 -2.54 -3.95 -59.97
CA THR A 131 -1.77 -2.93 -60.72
C THR A 131 -1.35 -1.79 -59.81
N ASP A 132 -0.04 -1.59 -59.76
CA ASP A 132 0.64 -0.39 -59.27
C ASP A 132 0.14 0.85 -60.00
N ASP A 133 -0.04 1.95 -59.27
CA ASP A 133 0.39 3.25 -59.79
C ASP A 133 0.78 4.22 -58.67
N ASN A 134 1.97 4.80 -58.82
CA ASN A 134 2.59 5.77 -57.93
C ASN A 134 1.97 7.16 -58.15
N SER A 135 1.50 7.82 -57.09
CA SER A 135 1.69 9.28 -56.97
C SER A 135 1.74 9.73 -55.52
N LYS A 136 2.84 10.41 -55.17
CA LYS A 136 3.07 11.10 -53.91
C LYS A 136 2.10 12.28 -53.77
N ASN A 137 1.42 12.37 -52.62
CA ASN A 137 1.14 13.67 -52.01
C ASN A 137 0.93 13.53 -50.49
N ASN A 138 1.77 14.23 -49.74
CA ASN A 138 1.74 14.35 -48.28
C ASN A 138 0.38 14.90 -47.80
N LYS A 139 -0.31 14.14 -46.94
CA LYS A 139 -1.41 14.60 -46.09
C LYS A 139 -1.40 13.83 -44.76
N PRO A 140 -1.99 14.41 -43.69
CA PRO A 140 -1.57 14.20 -42.31
C PRO A 140 -1.83 12.78 -41.83
N ASN A 141 -1.01 12.37 -40.86
CA ASN A 141 -1.02 11.08 -40.20
C ASN A 141 -2.40 10.81 -39.57
N ILE A 142 -3.31 10.18 -40.33
CA ILE A 142 -4.58 9.69 -39.83
C ILE A 142 -4.23 8.58 -38.84
N SER A 143 -4.58 8.81 -37.57
CA SER A 143 -4.42 7.81 -36.51
C SER A 143 -5.09 6.50 -36.95
N PRO A 144 -4.41 5.35 -36.94
CA PRO A 144 -5.02 4.10 -37.30
C PRO A 144 -6.14 3.79 -36.30
N THR A 145 -7.35 3.67 -36.83
CA THR A 145 -8.50 3.11 -36.11
C THR A 145 -8.24 1.61 -35.96
N TYR A 146 -7.59 1.22 -34.86
CA TYR A 146 -7.37 -0.18 -34.53
C TYR A 146 -8.69 -0.81 -34.09
N SER A 147 -9.34 -1.55 -34.98
CA SER A 147 -10.42 -2.48 -34.64
C SER A 147 -9.84 -3.88 -34.43
N ASN A 148 -10.24 -4.54 -33.34
CA ASN A 148 -9.90 -5.90 -32.92
C ASN A 148 -8.41 -6.16 -32.62
N HIS A 149 -8.11 -6.33 -31.33
CA HIS A 149 -6.81 -6.73 -30.80
C HIS A 149 -6.31 -8.04 -31.42
N GLU A 150 -5.46 -7.97 -32.43
CA GLU A 150 -4.51 -9.05 -32.70
C GLU A 150 -3.76 -9.35 -31.40
N LYS A 151 -3.71 -10.63 -31.04
CA LYS A 151 -3.05 -11.07 -29.81
C LYS A 151 -1.55 -10.80 -29.95
N LEU A 152 -1.04 -9.82 -29.21
CA LEU A 152 0.40 -9.54 -29.15
C LEU A 152 1.15 -10.78 -28.65
N VAL A 153 2.28 -11.10 -29.28
CA VAL A 153 3.10 -12.28 -28.98
C VAL A 153 4.47 -11.82 -28.49
N TYR A 154 4.82 -12.21 -27.27
CA TYR A 154 6.06 -11.81 -26.63
C TYR A 154 7.08 -12.96 -26.65
N ASP A 155 8.26 -12.71 -27.20
CA ASP A 155 9.41 -13.60 -27.07
C ASP A 155 10.16 -13.35 -25.75
N SER A 156 10.48 -14.44 -25.05
CA SER A 156 11.07 -14.44 -23.70
C SER A 156 12.44 -13.77 -23.56
N HIS A 157 13.14 -13.48 -24.66
CA HIS A 157 14.47 -12.84 -24.65
C HIS A 157 14.49 -11.49 -25.37
N THR A 158 13.38 -11.08 -25.97
CA THR A 158 13.31 -9.87 -26.80
C THR A 158 12.77 -8.69 -26.02
N ILE A 159 13.48 -7.55 -26.08
CA ILE A 159 13.00 -6.25 -25.64
C ILE A 159 12.28 -5.56 -26.81
N TYR A 160 11.03 -5.17 -26.59
CA TYR A 160 10.23 -4.44 -27.57
C TYR A 160 10.39 -2.93 -27.34
N THR A 161 10.45 -2.13 -28.41
CA THR A 161 10.51 -0.67 -28.32
C THR A 161 9.41 0.00 -29.13
N LYS A 162 8.96 1.18 -28.70
CA LYS A 162 7.87 1.92 -29.35
C LYS A 162 8.14 2.25 -30.81
N ASP A 163 9.37 2.61 -31.15
CA ASP A 163 9.74 3.01 -32.52
C ASP A 163 9.70 1.83 -33.50
N LYS A 164 10.05 0.62 -33.03
CA LYS A 164 10.06 -0.59 -33.87
C LYS A 164 8.73 -1.33 -33.85
N TYR A 165 8.02 -1.28 -32.73
CA TYR A 165 6.80 -2.06 -32.48
C TYR A 165 5.68 -1.19 -31.88
N PRO A 166 5.18 -0.17 -32.60
CA PRO A 166 4.25 0.81 -32.05
C PRO A 166 2.95 0.20 -31.48
N ALA A 167 2.44 -0.88 -32.09
CA ALA A 167 1.24 -1.58 -31.62
C ALA A 167 1.38 -2.15 -30.19
N TYR A 168 2.60 -2.48 -29.75
CA TYR A 168 2.89 -2.99 -28.42
C TYR A 168 2.78 -1.91 -27.33
N PHE A 169 2.71 -0.64 -27.70
CA PHE A 169 2.72 0.50 -26.78
C PHE A 169 1.49 1.40 -26.92
N PHE A 170 0.44 0.91 -27.58
CA PHE A 170 -0.83 1.62 -27.71
C PHE A 170 -1.62 1.60 -26.39
N ASP A 171 -2.17 2.74 -25.96
CA ASP A 171 -2.81 2.91 -24.64
C ASP A 171 -4.07 3.79 -24.62
N ARG A 172 -4.54 4.29 -25.77
CA ARG A 172 -5.70 5.20 -25.87
C ARG A 172 -6.84 4.64 -26.72
N HIS A 173 -8.07 5.01 -26.39
CA HIS A 173 -9.30 4.62 -27.11
C HIS A 173 -9.43 3.12 -27.36
N LEU A 174 -9.25 2.34 -26.30
CA LEU A 174 -9.06 0.89 -26.35
C LEU A 174 -10.33 0.09 -26.03
N PHE A 175 -11.11 0.57 -25.08
CA PHE A 175 -12.09 -0.26 -24.38
C PHE A 175 -13.50 0.26 -24.60
N ASP A 176 -14.47 -0.65 -24.71
CA ASP A 176 -15.87 -0.26 -24.71
C ASP A 176 -16.33 0.22 -23.32
N GLU A 177 -17.48 0.91 -23.28
CA GLU A 177 -18.08 1.41 -22.03
C GLU A 177 -18.33 0.30 -20.99
N ASN A 178 -18.76 -0.89 -21.41
CA ASN A 178 -19.10 -1.97 -20.49
C ASN A 178 -17.86 -2.48 -19.77
N PHE A 179 -16.74 -2.61 -20.48
CA PHE A 179 -15.47 -2.98 -19.87
C PHE A 179 -15.01 -1.91 -18.88
N VAL A 180 -15.00 -0.63 -19.27
CA VAL A 180 -14.47 0.45 -18.43
C VAL A 180 -15.31 0.64 -17.16
N PHE A 181 -16.64 0.69 -17.26
CA PHE A 181 -17.49 0.95 -16.08
C PHE A 181 -17.65 -0.24 -15.13
N ASN A 182 -17.38 -1.47 -15.58
CA ASN A 182 -17.48 -2.67 -14.73
C ASN A 182 -16.14 -3.11 -14.12
N ASN A 183 -15.04 -2.39 -14.38
CA ASN A 183 -13.72 -2.73 -13.87
C ASN A 183 -13.11 -1.59 -13.07
N ASP A 184 -12.25 -1.93 -12.11
CA ASP A 184 -11.44 -0.97 -11.39
C ASP A 184 -10.30 -0.42 -12.24
N VAL A 185 -9.71 0.71 -11.80
CA VAL A 185 -8.60 1.36 -12.49
C VAL A 185 -7.39 0.42 -12.62
N TYR A 186 -7.17 -0.44 -11.61
CA TYR A 186 -6.10 -1.43 -11.62
C TYR A 186 -6.23 -2.42 -12.78
N THR A 187 -7.43 -2.92 -13.03
CA THR A 187 -7.72 -3.89 -14.10
C THR A 187 -7.68 -3.23 -15.48
N ILE A 188 -8.22 -2.01 -15.61
CA ILE A 188 -8.23 -1.27 -16.88
C ILE A 188 -6.80 -1.00 -17.36
N THR A 189 -5.94 -0.45 -16.50
CA THR A 189 -4.59 -0.05 -16.92
C THR A 189 -3.71 -1.25 -17.25
N ARG A 190 -3.86 -2.36 -16.51
CA ARG A 190 -3.15 -3.62 -16.77
C ARG A 190 -3.60 -4.36 -18.02
N SER A 191 -4.77 -4.01 -18.55
CA SER A 191 -5.28 -4.61 -19.78
C SER A 191 -4.66 -4.00 -21.04
N THR A 192 -3.98 -2.85 -20.92
CA THR A 192 -3.38 -2.14 -22.06
C THR A 192 -2.16 -2.88 -22.64
N PRO A 193 -1.94 -2.80 -23.97
CA PRO A 193 -0.69 -3.22 -24.61
C PRO A 193 0.56 -2.66 -23.95
N LYS A 194 0.55 -1.35 -23.66
CA LYS A 194 1.67 -0.63 -23.05
C LYS A 194 2.11 -1.24 -21.72
N PHE A 195 1.17 -1.52 -20.81
CA PHE A 195 1.47 -2.19 -19.54
C PHE A 195 2.08 -3.58 -19.76
N LYS A 196 1.49 -4.38 -20.64
CA LYS A 196 1.94 -5.75 -20.92
C LYS A 196 3.35 -5.77 -21.48
N SER A 197 3.66 -4.84 -22.39
CA SER A 197 4.98 -4.72 -22.99
C SER A 197 6.04 -4.22 -22.02
N ALA A 198 5.72 -3.24 -21.18
CA ALA A 198 6.63 -2.77 -20.13
C ALA A 198 6.91 -3.88 -19.09
N SER A 199 5.86 -4.60 -18.66
CA SER A 199 5.97 -5.73 -17.73
C SER A 199 6.79 -6.88 -18.31
N HIS A 200 6.67 -7.15 -19.60
CA HIS A 200 7.51 -8.11 -20.30
C HIS A 200 8.97 -7.63 -20.32
N ASN A 201 9.20 -6.42 -20.84
CA ASN A 201 10.54 -5.87 -21.02
C ASN A 201 11.34 -5.80 -19.71
N ILE A 202 10.73 -5.35 -18.60
CA ILE A 202 11.43 -5.28 -17.32
C ILE A 202 11.88 -6.66 -16.84
N ASN A 203 11.08 -7.70 -17.07
CA ASN A 203 11.42 -9.07 -16.68
C ASN A 203 12.58 -9.64 -17.53
N VAL A 204 12.65 -9.26 -18.81
CA VAL A 204 13.77 -9.63 -19.69
C VAL A 204 15.04 -8.86 -19.28
N PHE A 205 14.91 -7.55 -19.05
CA PHE A 205 15.99 -6.68 -18.61
C PHE A 205 16.61 -7.16 -17.29
N LEU A 206 15.81 -7.44 -16.27
CA LEU A 206 16.32 -7.90 -14.98
C LEU A 206 17.13 -9.21 -15.08
N LYS A 207 16.81 -10.07 -16.04
CA LYS A 207 17.51 -11.36 -16.22
C LYS A 207 18.75 -11.28 -17.11
N ASN A 208 18.79 -10.35 -18.07
CA ASN A 208 19.78 -10.36 -19.15
C ASN A 208 20.48 -9.00 -19.37
N GLY A 209 20.13 -7.96 -18.61
CA GLY A 209 20.52 -6.57 -18.88
C GLY A 209 22.00 -6.24 -18.63
N ASN A 210 22.71 -7.03 -17.81
CA ASN A 210 24.12 -6.79 -17.50
C ASN A 210 25.04 -7.58 -18.45
N TYR A 211 25.11 -7.17 -19.72
CA TYR A 211 25.86 -7.87 -20.78
C TYR A 211 25.46 -9.35 -20.91
N GLY A 212 24.16 -9.66 -20.82
CA GLY A 212 23.63 -11.02 -20.85
C GLY A 212 23.52 -11.69 -19.47
N ASN A 213 23.88 -11.00 -18.38
CA ASN A 213 23.74 -11.50 -17.01
C ASN A 213 22.58 -10.81 -16.26
N PRO A 214 22.09 -11.44 -15.17
CA PRO A 214 21.11 -10.83 -14.28
C PRO A 214 21.60 -9.52 -13.66
N ILE A 215 20.67 -8.59 -13.45
CA ILE A 215 20.91 -7.33 -12.76
C ILE A 215 21.02 -7.58 -11.25
N ASP A 216 21.91 -6.85 -10.58
CA ASP A 216 22.01 -6.84 -9.11
C ASP A 216 22.18 -5.41 -8.61
N PHE A 217 21.10 -4.84 -8.06
CA PHE A 217 21.05 -3.48 -7.51
C PHE A 217 21.74 -3.34 -6.15
N GLN A 218 22.27 -4.43 -5.57
CA GLN A 218 23.18 -4.34 -4.42
C GLN A 218 24.43 -3.54 -4.76
N ASN A 219 24.86 -3.63 -6.02
CA ASN A 219 25.99 -2.90 -6.56
C ASN A 219 25.44 -1.77 -7.44
N TYR A 220 25.46 -0.55 -6.91
CA TYR A 220 24.87 0.59 -7.61
C TYR A 220 25.46 0.78 -9.02
N ASN A 221 24.59 0.77 -10.02
CA ASN A 221 24.91 1.03 -11.41
C ASN A 221 23.88 2.02 -11.97
N ILE A 222 24.34 3.23 -12.29
CA ILE A 222 23.47 4.33 -12.71
C ILE A 222 22.78 4.08 -14.06
N GLU A 223 23.39 3.32 -14.97
CA GLU A 223 22.78 3.01 -16.26
C GLU A 223 21.69 1.94 -16.11
N ALA A 224 21.95 0.91 -15.31
CA ALA A 224 20.93 -0.08 -14.96
C ALA A 224 19.75 0.54 -14.20
N ASP A 225 20.03 1.50 -13.32
CA ASP A 225 19.02 2.24 -12.56
C ASP A 225 18.12 3.07 -13.51
N LYS A 226 18.70 3.87 -14.40
CA LYS A 226 17.94 4.62 -15.43
C LYS A 226 17.08 3.70 -16.30
N GLU A 227 17.63 2.58 -16.73
CA GLU A 227 16.91 1.64 -17.60
C GLU A 227 15.74 1.00 -16.86
N PHE A 228 15.93 0.59 -15.60
CA PHE A 228 14.86 0.08 -14.74
C PHE A 228 13.67 1.05 -14.65
N TRP A 229 13.93 2.31 -14.30
CA TRP A 229 12.87 3.32 -14.19
C TRP A 229 12.20 3.63 -15.52
N SER A 230 12.89 3.44 -16.65
CA SER A 230 12.29 3.61 -17.97
C SER A 230 11.13 2.64 -18.23
N TYR A 231 11.12 1.46 -17.60
CA TYR A 231 10.05 0.48 -17.71
C TYR A 231 8.96 0.67 -16.66
N THR A 232 9.32 0.96 -15.40
CA THR A 232 8.34 1.02 -14.29
C THR A 232 7.32 2.14 -14.45
N LYS A 233 7.66 3.21 -15.17
CA LYS A 233 6.75 4.35 -15.44
C LYS A 233 5.47 3.95 -16.19
N ASP A 234 5.45 2.77 -16.81
CA ASP A 234 4.31 2.20 -17.53
C ASP A 234 3.68 0.99 -16.80
N ILE A 235 4.23 0.61 -15.64
CA ILE A 235 3.80 -0.53 -14.81
C ILE A 235 3.15 -0.03 -13.52
N GLY A 236 3.78 0.94 -12.85
CA GLY A 236 3.28 1.53 -11.61
C GLY A 236 3.58 0.75 -10.34
N TYR A 237 4.29 -0.37 -10.41
CA TYR A 237 4.73 -1.11 -9.22
C TYR A 237 6.03 -1.88 -9.44
N TYR A 238 6.68 -2.23 -8.33
CA TYR A 238 7.87 -3.09 -8.27
C TYR A 238 7.97 -3.75 -6.89
N GLY A 239 9.02 -4.55 -6.66
CA GLY A 239 9.35 -5.07 -5.32
C GLY A 239 9.31 -6.59 -5.18
N ASN A 240 8.62 -7.29 -6.09
CA ASN A 240 8.46 -8.75 -6.08
C ASN A 240 9.03 -9.44 -7.34
N TYR A 241 9.88 -8.76 -8.11
CA TYR A 241 10.57 -9.43 -9.22
C TYR A 241 11.57 -10.46 -8.69
N GLY A 242 11.77 -11.57 -9.42
CA GLY A 242 12.68 -12.65 -9.02
C GLY A 242 11.95 -13.92 -8.56
N LYS A 243 12.56 -15.08 -8.79
CA LYS A 243 11.97 -16.40 -8.51
C LYS A 243 12.39 -16.97 -7.15
N ASN A 244 13.54 -16.56 -6.64
CA ASN A 244 14.11 -17.01 -5.36
C ASN A 244 14.49 -15.80 -4.48
N PRO A 245 14.79 -15.99 -3.18
CA PRO A 245 15.09 -14.89 -2.27
C PRO A 245 16.26 -14.02 -2.73
N GLU A 246 17.32 -14.62 -3.26
CA GLU A 246 18.51 -13.92 -3.76
C GLU A 246 18.19 -13.02 -4.95
N GLU A 247 17.45 -13.52 -5.93
CA GLU A 247 16.97 -12.74 -7.08
C GLU A 247 16.02 -11.62 -6.64
N LYS A 248 15.12 -11.88 -5.68
CA LYS A 248 14.20 -10.86 -5.17
C LYS A 248 14.92 -9.69 -4.53
N VAL A 249 15.97 -9.98 -3.78
CA VAL A 249 16.83 -8.95 -3.17
C VAL A 249 17.65 -8.26 -4.26
N ALA A 250 18.32 -9.00 -5.15
CA ALA A 250 19.17 -8.44 -6.21
C ALA A 250 18.39 -7.55 -7.20
N PHE A 251 17.18 -7.94 -7.59
CA PHE A 251 16.35 -7.17 -8.54
C PHE A 251 15.62 -5.98 -7.91
N TYR A 252 15.71 -5.81 -6.58
CA TYR A 252 15.07 -4.69 -5.91
C TYR A 252 15.92 -3.43 -6.00
N ASN A 253 15.42 -2.44 -6.75
CA ASN A 253 15.99 -1.11 -6.73
C ASN A 253 15.48 -0.33 -5.50
N LYS A 254 16.39 0.00 -4.58
CA LYS A 254 16.08 0.77 -3.35
C LYS A 254 15.89 2.27 -3.57
N ASN A 255 16.39 2.77 -4.69
CA ASN A 255 16.23 4.18 -5.05
C ASN A 255 14.78 4.45 -5.46
N ILE A 256 14.43 5.71 -5.60
CA ILE A 256 13.12 6.15 -6.09
C ILE A 256 13.36 7.31 -7.05
N ALA A 257 12.97 7.12 -8.31
CA ALA A 257 13.16 8.14 -9.32
C ALA A 257 11.82 8.66 -9.87
N LEU A 258 11.67 9.99 -9.91
CA LEU A 258 10.48 10.66 -10.44
C LEU A 258 10.15 10.25 -11.89
N ASN A 259 11.16 10.00 -12.73
CA ASN A 259 10.98 9.55 -14.11
C ASN A 259 10.48 8.10 -14.24
N GLY A 260 10.62 7.30 -13.17
CA GLY A 260 10.14 5.93 -13.08
C GLY A 260 8.76 5.79 -12.47
N MET A 261 8.17 6.88 -11.99
CA MET A 261 6.79 6.93 -11.51
C MET A 261 5.81 7.06 -12.66
N VAL A 262 4.69 6.35 -12.56
CA VAL A 262 3.56 6.51 -13.48
C VAL A 262 3.07 7.95 -13.45
N LYS A 263 2.67 8.43 -14.62
CA LYS A 263 1.87 9.64 -14.79
C LYS A 263 0.55 9.27 -15.44
N GLN A 264 -0.53 9.84 -14.92
CA GLN A 264 -1.86 9.65 -15.50
C GLN A 264 -1.92 10.20 -16.94
N ALA A 265 -2.69 9.51 -17.78
CA ALA A 265 -2.92 9.89 -19.15
C ALA A 265 -4.29 10.57 -19.30
N TYR A 266 -4.34 11.59 -20.15
CA TYR A 266 -5.51 12.41 -20.39
C TYR A 266 -5.68 12.62 -21.88
N LEU A 267 -6.84 13.11 -22.29
CA LEU A 267 -7.06 13.59 -23.65
C LEU A 267 -6.12 14.76 -23.98
N ASP A 268 -5.86 14.94 -25.27
CA ASP A 268 -5.09 16.07 -25.78
C ASP A 268 -5.88 17.40 -25.57
N ASN A 269 -5.15 18.50 -25.36
CA ASN A 269 -5.75 19.83 -25.20
C ASN A 269 -6.16 20.44 -26.56
N PHE A 270 -7.03 21.45 -26.52
CA PHE A 270 -7.39 22.27 -27.69
C PHE A 270 -7.27 23.77 -27.37
N ASN A 271 -7.12 24.61 -28.40
CA ASN A 271 -7.03 26.06 -28.23
C ASN A 271 -8.42 26.69 -28.13
N LYS A 272 -8.58 27.76 -27.34
CA LYS A 272 -9.87 28.47 -27.19
C LYS A 272 -10.46 28.98 -28.52
N ASN A 273 -9.61 29.31 -29.50
CA ASN A 273 -10.07 29.73 -30.83
C ASN A 273 -10.74 28.60 -31.63
N GLU A 274 -10.51 27.33 -31.27
CA GLU A 274 -11.14 26.19 -31.94
C GLU A 274 -12.61 26.01 -31.56
N ILE A 275 -13.05 26.64 -30.47
CA ILE A 275 -14.43 26.57 -29.96
C ILE A 275 -15.18 27.91 -30.04
N SER A 276 -14.52 28.99 -30.45
CA SER A 276 -15.09 30.35 -30.35
C SER A 276 -16.33 30.60 -31.20
N SER A 277 -16.51 29.82 -32.28
CA SER A 277 -17.67 29.89 -33.18
C SER A 277 -18.63 28.71 -33.03
N LEU A 278 -18.39 27.82 -32.07
CA LEU A 278 -19.22 26.62 -31.87
C LEU A 278 -20.30 26.89 -30.83
N GLU A 279 -21.50 26.38 -31.08
CA GLU A 279 -22.55 26.34 -30.08
C GLU A 279 -22.28 25.24 -29.06
N GLU A 280 -22.53 25.53 -27.79
CA GLU A 280 -22.40 24.55 -26.71
C GLU A 280 -23.52 23.52 -26.78
N LEU A 281 -23.14 22.24 -26.76
CA LEU A 281 -24.07 21.13 -26.67
C LEU A 281 -24.77 21.12 -25.32
N ASN A 282 -26.08 20.93 -25.33
CA ASN A 282 -26.85 20.66 -24.12
C ASN A 282 -26.89 19.15 -23.86
N LEU A 283 -25.92 18.66 -23.07
CA LEU A 283 -25.82 17.25 -22.70
C LEU A 283 -25.45 17.08 -21.22
N ASP A 284 -26.22 16.25 -20.51
CA ASP A 284 -25.95 15.90 -19.11
C ASP A 284 -25.07 14.64 -19.01
N LEU A 285 -23.91 14.76 -18.34
CA LEU A 285 -22.99 13.65 -18.04
C LEU A 285 -22.97 13.25 -16.54
N ASN A 286 -23.93 13.69 -15.72
CA ASN A 286 -23.93 13.38 -14.28
C ASN A 286 -23.85 11.87 -13.98
N SER A 287 -24.56 11.02 -14.72
CA SER A 287 -24.52 9.55 -14.55
C SER A 287 -23.15 8.96 -14.91
N ILE A 288 -22.50 9.51 -15.94
CA ILE A 288 -21.15 9.14 -16.38
C ILE A 288 -20.13 9.52 -15.32
N ILE A 289 -20.18 10.76 -14.80
CA ILE A 289 -19.27 11.25 -13.74
C ILE A 289 -19.44 10.42 -12.47
N LYS A 290 -20.68 10.13 -12.07
CA LYS A 290 -20.98 9.30 -10.89
C LYS A 290 -20.40 7.89 -11.00
N SER A 291 -20.39 7.32 -12.20
CA SER A 291 -19.96 5.94 -12.44
C SER A 291 -18.49 5.85 -12.86
N ASN A 292 -17.78 6.99 -12.94
CA ASN A 292 -16.41 7.05 -13.43
C ASN A 292 -15.45 6.30 -12.47
N PRO A 293 -14.80 5.20 -12.90
CA PRO A 293 -13.86 4.46 -12.05
C PRO A 293 -12.63 5.29 -11.64
N PHE A 294 -12.25 6.28 -12.46
CA PHE A 294 -11.10 7.15 -12.22
C PHE A 294 -11.37 8.25 -11.18
N GLY A 295 -12.63 8.54 -10.84
CA GLY A 295 -12.99 9.53 -9.83
C GLY A 295 -13.80 10.71 -10.35
N TYR A 296 -13.98 11.70 -9.48
CA TYR A 296 -14.96 12.77 -9.65
C TYR A 296 -14.37 14.12 -10.08
N LEU A 297 -13.08 14.18 -10.41
CA LEU A 297 -12.46 15.41 -10.92
C LEU A 297 -12.68 15.59 -12.43
N PRO A 298 -12.62 16.84 -12.92
CA PRO A 298 -12.49 17.15 -14.34
C PRO A 298 -11.41 16.31 -15.05
N SER A 299 -10.20 16.25 -14.51
CA SER A 299 -9.11 15.43 -15.07
C SER A 299 -9.44 13.94 -15.14
N ASN A 300 -10.19 13.40 -14.17
CA ASN A 300 -10.61 12.00 -14.19
C ASN A 300 -11.64 11.73 -15.28
N LEU A 301 -12.46 12.72 -15.65
CA LEU A 301 -13.38 12.59 -16.78
C LEU A 301 -12.61 12.61 -18.12
N SER A 302 -11.56 13.44 -18.24
CA SER A 302 -10.63 13.36 -19.37
C SER A 302 -9.95 11.99 -19.45
N GLN A 303 -9.49 11.46 -18.32
CA GLN A 303 -8.87 10.13 -18.23
C GLN A 303 -9.84 9.01 -18.63
N LEU A 304 -11.12 9.10 -18.25
CA LEU A 304 -12.16 8.15 -18.67
C LEU A 304 -12.25 8.07 -20.19
N PHE A 305 -12.41 9.22 -20.85
CA PHE A 305 -12.56 9.29 -22.30
C PHE A 305 -11.28 9.00 -23.06
N TYR A 306 -10.11 9.13 -22.42
CA TYR A 306 -8.85 8.66 -22.98
C TYR A 306 -8.83 7.14 -23.18
N TYR A 307 -9.45 6.37 -22.31
CA TYR A 307 -9.49 4.90 -22.43
C TYR A 307 -10.66 4.37 -23.26
N LEU A 308 -11.78 5.09 -23.31
CA LEU A 308 -12.97 4.68 -24.06
C LEU A 308 -12.76 4.71 -25.57
N ASP A 309 -13.24 3.68 -26.26
CA ASP A 309 -13.28 3.61 -27.71
C ASP A 309 -14.25 4.64 -28.31
N PHE A 310 -14.02 5.01 -29.56
CA PHE A 310 -14.84 6.03 -30.23
C PHE A 310 -16.31 5.63 -30.41
N LYS A 311 -16.61 4.32 -30.45
CA LYS A 311 -17.99 3.82 -30.55
C LYS A 311 -18.77 4.13 -29.27
N SER A 312 -18.15 3.91 -28.12
CA SER A 312 -18.73 4.21 -26.80
C SER A 312 -18.83 5.72 -26.58
N ILE A 313 -17.80 6.48 -26.97
CA ILE A 313 -17.86 7.95 -26.93
C ILE A 313 -19.02 8.47 -27.78
N SER A 314 -19.20 7.94 -29.00
CA SER A 314 -20.31 8.30 -29.91
C SER A 314 -21.67 8.08 -29.25
N LYS A 315 -21.84 6.96 -28.53
CA LYS A 315 -23.06 6.65 -27.78
C LYS A 315 -23.30 7.62 -26.62
N ILE A 316 -22.26 7.94 -25.85
CA ILE A 316 -22.35 8.85 -24.69
C ILE A 316 -22.70 10.27 -25.14
N PHE A 317 -22.02 10.79 -26.17
CA PHE A 317 -22.23 12.14 -26.67
C PHE A 317 -23.41 12.30 -27.62
N LYS A 318 -24.03 11.20 -28.06
CA LYS A 318 -25.10 11.17 -29.07
C LYS A 318 -24.67 11.81 -30.39
N ILE A 319 -23.42 11.60 -30.77
CA ILE A 319 -22.82 12.07 -32.04
C ILE A 319 -22.33 10.84 -32.78
N GLU A 320 -22.77 10.65 -34.02
CA GLU A 320 -22.35 9.49 -34.81
C GLU A 320 -20.93 9.65 -35.36
N ASN A 321 -20.20 8.55 -35.43
CA ASN A 321 -18.91 8.48 -36.14
C ASN A 321 -17.84 9.47 -35.63
N ILE A 322 -17.69 9.63 -34.32
CA ILE A 322 -16.60 10.40 -33.73
C ILE A 322 -15.25 9.79 -34.11
N ILE A 323 -14.28 10.63 -34.46
CA ILE A 323 -12.89 10.25 -34.77
C ILE A 323 -11.86 10.96 -33.89
N GLU A 324 -12.24 12.04 -33.22
CA GLU A 324 -11.37 12.79 -32.32
C GLU A 324 -12.15 13.32 -31.12
N ILE A 325 -11.51 13.30 -29.95
CA ILE A 325 -11.97 13.98 -28.75
C ILE A 325 -10.76 14.61 -28.04
N LYS A 326 -10.91 15.87 -27.63
CA LYS A 326 -9.94 16.68 -26.90
C LYS A 326 -10.60 17.27 -25.66
N ALA A 327 -9.81 17.60 -24.64
CA ALA A 327 -10.34 18.22 -23.42
C ALA A 327 -9.41 19.26 -22.82
N ASN A 328 -9.97 20.33 -22.29
CA ASN A 328 -9.30 21.26 -21.39
C ASN A 328 -9.97 21.17 -20.02
N PHE A 329 -9.20 21.01 -18.94
CA PHE A 329 -9.76 20.83 -17.60
C PHE A 329 -9.04 21.67 -16.55
N ASN A 330 -9.76 21.99 -15.48
CA ASN A 330 -9.23 22.67 -14.31
C ASN A 330 -9.84 22.09 -13.01
N ASP A 331 -9.04 21.29 -12.32
CA ASP A 331 -9.43 20.62 -11.08
C ASP A 331 -9.53 21.56 -9.86
N GLU A 332 -8.95 22.76 -9.91
CA GLU A 332 -9.04 23.73 -8.80
C GLU A 332 -10.44 24.33 -8.71
N VAL A 333 -11.05 24.62 -9.86
CA VAL A 333 -12.42 25.19 -9.93
C VAL A 333 -13.48 24.11 -10.15
N GLY A 334 -13.12 22.96 -10.73
CA GLY A 334 -14.05 21.88 -11.04
C GLY A 334 -14.74 22.11 -12.39
N GLU A 335 -13.97 22.38 -13.45
CA GLU A 335 -14.47 22.63 -14.82
C GLU A 335 -13.74 21.77 -15.86
N ILE A 336 -14.47 21.27 -16.86
CA ILE A 336 -13.93 20.62 -18.06
C ILE A 336 -14.71 21.02 -19.30
N GLU A 337 -14.00 21.18 -20.40
CA GLU A 337 -14.53 21.40 -21.73
C GLU A 337 -14.09 20.29 -22.67
N PHE A 338 -14.96 19.85 -23.57
CA PHE A 338 -14.69 18.86 -24.61
C PHE A 338 -14.85 19.46 -26.00
N LEU A 339 -13.96 19.06 -26.90
CA LEU A 339 -14.07 19.30 -28.34
C LEU A 339 -14.06 17.95 -29.05
N LEU A 340 -15.09 17.67 -29.84
CA LEU A 340 -15.23 16.42 -30.59
C LEU A 340 -15.29 16.70 -32.09
N GLU A 341 -14.75 15.81 -32.91
CA GLU A 341 -14.83 15.87 -34.37
C GLU A 341 -15.37 14.54 -34.93
N ASP A 342 -16.36 14.63 -35.83
CA ASP A 342 -16.91 13.47 -36.54
C ASP A 342 -16.14 13.17 -37.85
N LYS A 343 -16.45 12.03 -38.50
CA LYS A 343 -15.86 11.67 -39.80
C LYS A 343 -16.11 12.71 -40.92
N LYS A 344 -17.11 13.58 -40.76
CA LYS A 344 -17.45 14.66 -41.71
C LYS A 344 -16.74 15.97 -41.36
N GLN A 345 -15.87 15.97 -40.34
CA GLN A 345 -15.15 17.13 -39.82
C GLN A 345 -16.05 18.18 -39.18
N ASN A 346 -17.27 17.79 -38.76
CA ASN A 346 -18.11 18.65 -37.93
C ASN A 346 -17.54 18.66 -36.51
N LYS A 347 -17.45 19.86 -35.94
CA LYS A 347 -16.94 20.05 -34.59
C LYS A 347 -18.07 20.30 -33.60
N TYR A 348 -17.92 19.72 -32.42
CA TYR A 348 -18.89 19.80 -31.34
C TYR A 348 -18.22 20.20 -30.04
N TYR A 349 -18.86 21.06 -29.26
CA TYR A 349 -18.32 21.63 -28.03
C TYR A 349 -19.26 21.35 -26.85
N LEU A 350 -18.72 20.94 -25.71
CA LEU A 350 -19.47 20.73 -24.46
C LEU A 350 -18.67 21.27 -23.27
N LYS A 351 -19.32 22.00 -22.36
CA LYS A 351 -18.72 22.43 -21.09
C LYS A 351 -19.48 21.85 -19.89
N ILE A 352 -18.71 21.41 -18.89
CA ILE A 352 -19.24 20.85 -17.65
C ILE A 352 -18.51 21.50 -16.48
N ASP A 353 -19.27 21.97 -15.51
CA ASP A 353 -18.78 22.58 -14.28
C ASP A 353 -19.63 22.16 -13.06
N LYS A 354 -19.31 22.70 -11.89
CA LYS A 354 -20.05 22.42 -10.65
C LYS A 354 -21.48 22.99 -10.63
N ASN A 355 -21.83 23.91 -11.53
CA ASN A 355 -23.17 24.50 -11.62
C ASN A 355 -24.12 23.60 -12.41
N ASN A 356 -23.60 22.88 -13.41
CA ASN A 356 -24.38 21.95 -14.24
C ASN A 356 -24.17 20.46 -13.90
N SER A 357 -23.22 20.12 -13.02
CA SER A 357 -23.00 18.76 -12.50
C SER A 357 -22.84 18.71 -10.99
N SER A 358 -23.69 17.91 -10.32
CA SER A 358 -23.67 17.74 -8.86
C SER A 358 -22.58 16.77 -8.37
N TYR A 359 -22.13 15.87 -9.26
CA TYR A 359 -21.13 14.86 -8.94
C TYR A 359 -19.70 15.34 -9.23
N LEU A 360 -19.52 16.34 -10.10
CA LEU A 360 -18.20 16.91 -10.37
C LEU A 360 -17.65 17.62 -9.12
N LYS A 361 -16.38 17.36 -8.81
CA LYS A 361 -15.68 17.90 -7.63
C LYS A 361 -14.48 18.73 -8.04
N ASN A 362 -14.03 19.58 -7.12
CA ASN A 362 -12.73 20.24 -7.21
C ASN A 362 -11.79 19.71 -6.12
N ASN A 363 -10.51 20.09 -6.19
CA ASN A 363 -9.50 19.65 -5.22
C ASN A 363 -9.89 19.95 -3.76
N LEU A 364 -10.50 21.11 -3.51
CA LEU A 364 -10.84 21.57 -2.17
C LEU A 364 -11.92 20.71 -1.51
N ASP A 365 -12.83 20.11 -2.30
CA ASP A 365 -13.84 19.16 -1.79
C ASP A 365 -13.17 17.93 -1.14
N PHE A 366 -12.05 17.45 -1.68
CA PHE A 366 -11.29 16.32 -1.12
C PHE A 366 -10.52 16.68 0.14
N TYR A 367 -9.88 17.86 0.16
CA TYR A 367 -9.20 18.33 1.37
C TYR A 367 -10.19 18.62 2.49
N GLN A 368 -11.37 19.17 2.19
CA GLN A 368 -12.44 19.36 3.18
C GLN A 368 -12.86 18.02 3.78
N TYR A 369 -13.03 16.99 2.94
CA TYR A 369 -13.39 15.65 3.40
C TYR A 369 -12.39 15.10 4.43
N ILE A 370 -11.08 15.24 4.16
CA ILE A 370 -10.01 14.80 5.08
C ILE A 370 -10.00 15.69 6.33
N TYR A 371 -10.05 17.01 6.16
CA TYR A 371 -10.04 17.98 7.25
C TYR A 371 -11.16 17.68 8.24
N ASP A 372 -12.41 17.48 7.79
CA ASP A 372 -13.55 17.23 8.67
C ASP A 372 -13.34 16.02 9.59
N ARG A 373 -12.58 15.02 9.13
CA ARG A 373 -12.41 13.70 9.78
C ARG A 373 -11.12 13.53 10.54
N SER A 374 -10.23 14.51 10.51
CA SER A 374 -8.89 14.43 11.09
C SER A 374 -8.64 15.51 12.13
N PHE A 375 -7.68 15.24 13.00
CA PHE A 375 -7.15 16.16 14.00
C PHE A 375 -5.71 15.73 14.35
N MET A 376 -4.93 16.62 14.96
CA MET A 376 -3.62 16.26 15.51
C MET A 376 -3.74 15.88 16.98
N MET A 377 -2.96 14.90 17.42
CA MET A 377 -2.78 14.58 18.84
C MET A 377 -1.31 14.73 19.22
N LEU A 378 -1.05 15.27 20.42
CA LEU A 378 0.26 15.46 21.01
C LEU A 378 0.33 14.87 22.42
N TYR A 379 1.51 14.38 22.78
CA TYR A 379 1.85 13.97 24.14
C TYR A 379 3.25 14.43 24.51
N TYR A 380 3.47 14.57 25.82
CA TYR A 380 4.75 14.92 26.41
C TYR A 380 5.05 13.96 27.56
N GLY A 381 6.30 13.57 27.70
CA GLY A 381 6.74 12.59 28.68
C GLY A 381 8.23 12.69 28.98
N THR A 382 8.76 11.65 29.62
CA THR A 382 10.21 11.50 29.87
C THR A 382 10.75 10.23 29.24
N GLU A 383 11.93 10.31 28.63
CA GLU A 383 12.67 9.18 28.08
C GLU A 383 14.10 9.15 28.61
N TRP A 384 14.72 7.98 28.64
CA TRP A 384 16.13 7.89 29.01
C TRP A 384 17.00 8.24 27.81
N PHE A 385 17.76 9.32 27.94
CA PHE A 385 18.67 9.77 26.91
C PHE A 385 19.99 8.99 26.96
N ARG A 386 20.39 8.45 25.81
CA ARG A 386 21.71 7.90 25.56
C ARG A 386 22.33 8.63 24.38
N ASP A 387 23.47 9.25 24.62
CA ASP A 387 24.24 9.83 23.54
C ASP A 387 24.85 8.71 22.67
N PRO A 388 24.50 8.63 21.38
CA PRO A 388 25.07 7.63 20.47
C PRO A 388 26.60 7.67 20.39
N PHE A 389 27.21 8.84 20.67
CA PHE A 389 28.65 9.04 20.62
C PHE A 389 29.31 9.02 22.01
N GLY A 390 28.51 8.88 23.08
CA GLY A 390 29.02 8.83 24.46
C GLY A 390 29.70 10.11 24.98
N LEU A 391 29.45 11.26 24.35
CA LEU A 391 29.99 12.57 24.75
C LEU A 391 29.25 13.14 25.96
N GLN A 392 27.95 12.83 26.10
CA GLN A 392 27.12 13.25 27.22
C GLN A 392 26.80 12.09 28.17
N LYS A 393 26.67 12.42 29.46
CA LYS A 393 26.22 11.45 30.46
C LYS A 393 24.76 11.08 30.20
N GLU A 394 24.46 9.79 30.28
CA GLU A 394 23.08 9.30 30.26
C GLU A 394 22.26 9.90 31.40
N HIS A 395 21.02 10.30 31.09
CA HIS A 395 20.12 10.97 32.01
C HIS A 395 18.66 10.80 31.57
N LEU A 396 17.73 11.19 32.43
CA LEU A 396 16.32 11.27 32.08
C LEU A 396 16.06 12.63 31.40
N SER A 397 15.51 12.62 30.20
CA SER A 397 15.21 13.82 29.40
C SER A 397 13.71 13.93 29.13
N TYR A 398 13.25 15.15 28.85
CA TYR A 398 11.90 15.36 28.33
C TYR A 398 11.82 14.92 26.86
N THR A 399 10.68 14.36 26.50
CA THR A 399 10.36 13.94 25.13
C THR A 399 8.94 14.37 24.80
N SER A 400 8.67 14.58 23.52
CA SER A 400 7.35 14.85 22.99
C SER A 400 7.14 14.07 21.71
N GLY A 401 5.87 13.80 21.41
CA GLY A 401 5.48 13.12 20.18
C GLY A 401 4.06 13.45 19.81
N GLY A 402 3.70 13.11 18.59
CA GLY A 402 2.37 13.36 18.08
C GLY A 402 2.32 13.32 16.57
N GLY A 403 1.12 13.50 16.04
CA GLY A 403 0.85 13.39 14.62
C GLY A 403 -0.63 13.42 14.32
N THR A 404 -0.97 13.12 13.07
CA THR A 404 -2.34 13.15 12.58
C THR A 404 -3.08 11.88 12.95
N LEU A 405 -4.31 12.05 13.41
CA LEU A 405 -5.30 10.98 13.63
C LEU A 405 -6.52 11.29 12.77
N TRP A 406 -7.24 10.24 12.36
CA TRP A 406 -8.53 10.38 11.68
C TRP A 406 -9.53 9.32 12.14
N VAL A 407 -10.80 9.66 12.10
CA VAL A 407 -11.87 8.83 12.66
C VAL A 407 -12.33 7.80 11.64
N VAL A 408 -12.10 6.53 11.98
CA VAL A 408 -12.49 5.36 11.18
C VAL A 408 -13.98 5.07 11.37
N ASP A 409 -14.44 5.01 12.61
CA ASP A 409 -15.80 4.65 13.02
C ASP A 409 -16.05 5.05 14.49
N ARG A 410 -17.25 4.82 15.01
CA ARG A 410 -17.55 4.87 16.45
C ARG A 410 -17.93 3.50 16.97
N ILE A 411 -17.42 3.17 18.15
CA ILE A 411 -17.77 1.97 18.91
C ILE A 411 -19.04 2.26 19.72
N ILE A 412 -19.98 1.32 19.67
CA ILE A 412 -21.22 1.40 20.45
C ILE A 412 -20.92 0.80 21.82
N ASN A 413 -20.82 1.66 22.84
CA ASN A 413 -20.54 1.27 24.21
C ASN A 413 -21.51 1.95 25.20
N PRO A 414 -22.61 1.27 25.57
CA PRO A 414 -23.64 1.85 26.44
C PRO A 414 -23.13 2.29 27.82
N ASN A 415 -22.07 1.66 28.33
CA ASN A 415 -21.52 2.00 29.65
C ASN A 415 -20.74 3.32 29.58
N ASP A 416 -19.91 3.50 28.56
CA ASP A 416 -19.18 4.76 28.36
C ASP A 416 -20.13 5.91 28.00
N GLU A 417 -21.15 5.64 27.18
CA GLU A 417 -22.15 6.65 26.83
C GLU A 417 -22.94 7.17 28.03
N LYS A 418 -23.25 6.29 29.00
CA LYS A 418 -23.86 6.65 30.30
C LYS A 418 -22.92 7.50 31.16
N ASN A 419 -21.62 7.26 31.07
CA ASN A 419 -20.58 8.02 31.76
C ASN A 419 -20.12 9.27 30.99
N ASP A 420 -20.94 9.71 30.03
CA ASP A 420 -20.73 10.92 29.23
C ASP A 420 -19.47 10.88 28.34
N TYR A 421 -19.18 9.71 27.76
CA TYR A 421 -18.11 9.52 26.78
C TYR A 421 -18.66 9.03 25.42
N TRP A 422 -17.96 9.42 24.35
CA TRP A 422 -17.97 8.72 23.08
C TRP A 422 -16.70 7.88 22.96
N GLU A 423 -16.82 6.65 22.44
CA GLU A 423 -15.67 5.80 22.13
C GLU A 423 -15.49 5.73 20.61
N LEU A 424 -14.44 6.38 20.11
CA LEU A 424 -14.12 6.47 18.68
C LEU A 424 -13.06 5.43 18.31
N LEU A 425 -13.23 4.82 17.14
CA LEU A 425 -12.16 4.07 16.50
C LEU A 425 -11.40 5.04 15.59
N VAL A 426 -10.14 5.31 15.91
CA VAL A 426 -9.30 6.27 15.17
C VAL A 426 -8.06 5.58 14.64
N ALA A 427 -7.55 6.03 13.49
CA ALA A 427 -6.35 5.47 12.88
C ALA A 427 -5.19 6.48 12.91
N THR A 428 -3.98 5.96 13.09
CA THR A 428 -2.72 6.70 12.95
C THR A 428 -1.56 5.72 12.65
N ASN A 429 -0.33 6.21 12.56
CA ASN A 429 0.87 5.37 12.48
C ASN A 429 1.26 4.82 13.86
N ILE A 430 1.94 3.69 13.90
CA ILE A 430 2.52 3.15 15.14
C ILE A 430 3.50 4.16 15.74
N HIS A 431 4.38 4.74 14.92
CA HIS A 431 5.39 5.66 15.42
C HIS A 431 4.80 6.97 15.98
N VAL A 432 3.59 7.36 15.54
CA VAL A 432 2.86 8.51 16.10
C VAL A 432 2.33 8.21 17.50
N PHE A 433 1.99 6.95 17.81
CA PHE A 433 1.54 6.53 19.14
C PHE A 433 2.56 5.59 19.83
N SER A 434 3.84 5.82 19.59
CA SER A 434 4.94 5.01 20.12
C SER A 434 5.34 5.49 21.52
N LEU A 435 4.73 4.89 22.54
CA LEU A 435 4.99 5.24 23.94
C LEU A 435 6.10 4.40 24.59
N ASN A 436 6.71 3.48 23.84
CA ASN A 436 7.78 2.60 24.33
C ASN A 436 9.00 3.38 24.84
N LYS A 437 9.41 4.48 24.20
CA LYS A 437 10.53 5.31 24.69
C LYS A 437 10.29 5.88 26.10
N ILE A 438 9.02 6.08 26.47
CA ILE A 438 8.64 6.58 27.79
C ILE A 438 8.53 5.43 28.80
N PHE A 439 7.89 4.32 28.41
CA PHE A 439 7.46 3.28 29.37
C PHE A 439 8.25 1.96 29.31
N ASP A 440 9.02 1.71 28.26
CA ASP A 440 9.83 0.50 28.12
C ASP A 440 11.25 0.70 28.68
N LYS A 441 11.43 0.27 29.93
CA LYS A 441 12.72 0.32 30.62
C LYS A 441 13.77 -0.59 29.97
N SER A 442 13.36 -1.65 29.29
CA SER A 442 14.26 -2.67 28.70
C SER A 442 15.08 -2.15 27.52
N LEU A 443 14.61 -1.09 26.87
CA LEU A 443 15.36 -0.39 25.82
C LEU A 443 16.69 0.18 26.33
N TYR A 444 16.76 0.43 27.63
CA TYR A 444 17.89 1.07 28.26
C TYR A 444 18.62 0.09 29.19
N PHE A 445 17.92 -0.66 30.03
CA PHE A 445 18.58 -1.43 31.10
C PHE A 445 18.26 -2.92 31.01
N PHE A 446 19.25 -3.75 31.35
CA PHE A 446 18.99 -5.19 31.54
C PHE A 446 18.15 -5.43 32.80
N LYS A 447 17.31 -6.48 32.79
CA LYS A 447 16.36 -6.82 33.88
C LYS A 447 17.00 -6.85 35.28
N ASN A 448 18.27 -7.26 35.37
CA ASN A 448 19.02 -7.39 36.63
C ASN A 448 20.17 -6.36 36.76
N GLU A 449 20.16 -5.29 35.97
CA GLU A 449 21.21 -4.27 36.05
C GLU A 449 21.06 -3.44 37.34
N ASN A 450 21.82 -3.83 38.36
CA ASN A 450 21.83 -3.18 39.65
C ASN A 450 22.83 -2.02 39.67
N LYS A 451 22.42 -0.86 39.12
CA LYS A 451 23.20 0.38 39.12
C LYS A 451 22.28 1.57 39.37
N GLU A 452 22.78 2.53 40.14
CA GLU A 452 22.22 3.87 40.41
C GLU A 452 21.48 4.52 39.22
N LYS A 453 21.92 4.26 37.98
CA LYS A 453 21.27 4.70 36.74
C LYS A 453 19.86 4.10 36.54
N SER A 454 19.71 2.78 36.69
CA SER A 454 18.44 2.08 36.52
C SER A 454 17.40 2.50 37.57
N SER A 455 17.83 2.86 38.78
CA SER A 455 16.95 3.43 39.82
C SER A 455 16.52 4.87 39.56
N ARG A 456 17.23 5.61 38.70
CA ARG A 456 16.87 7.00 38.31
C ARG A 456 15.88 7.05 37.16
N TRP A 457 15.71 5.97 36.42
CA TRP A 457 14.71 5.89 35.37
C TRP A 457 13.30 6.07 35.94
N LYS A 458 12.53 6.98 35.34
CA LYS A 458 11.13 7.23 35.70
C LYS A 458 10.34 7.44 34.40
N ALA A 459 9.39 6.54 34.12
CA ALA A 459 8.39 6.78 33.09
C ALA A 459 7.37 7.84 33.57
N GLY A 460 6.68 8.47 32.63
CA GLY A 460 5.49 9.27 32.93
C GLY A 460 5.17 10.29 31.85
N PHE A 461 3.91 10.72 31.83
CA PHE A 461 3.48 11.89 31.09
C PHE A 461 3.78 13.17 31.87
N TYR A 462 4.14 14.23 31.16
CA TYR A 462 4.43 15.56 31.71
C TYR A 462 3.66 16.65 30.93
N GLY A 463 3.39 17.80 31.54
CA GLY A 463 2.78 18.94 30.85
C GLY A 463 3.84 19.80 30.13
N PRO A 464 3.47 20.57 29.09
CA PRO A 464 4.42 21.41 28.36
C PRO A 464 5.06 22.51 29.22
N SER A 465 4.35 22.99 30.26
CA SER A 465 4.85 23.99 31.22
C SER A 465 5.85 23.45 32.25
N ASN A 466 6.17 22.15 32.22
CA ASN A 466 7.18 21.55 33.09
C ASN A 466 8.57 21.43 32.42
N LEU A 467 8.71 21.83 31.15
CA LEU A 467 9.93 21.66 30.36
C LEU A 467 11.14 22.49 30.87
N ASP A 468 10.92 23.50 31.70
CA ASP A 468 11.96 24.44 32.16
C ASP A 468 12.95 23.87 33.20
N SER A 469 12.68 22.70 33.81
CA SER A 469 13.56 22.13 34.84
C SER A 469 14.64 21.23 34.22
N PHE A 470 15.68 21.85 33.68
CA PHE A 470 16.86 21.14 33.19
C PHE A 470 17.67 20.53 34.37
N TRP A 471 17.91 19.22 34.29
CA TRP A 471 18.96 18.43 34.95
C TRP A 471 18.80 17.83 36.36
N ASN A 472 18.03 18.36 37.32
CA ASN A 472 18.07 17.77 38.69
C ASN A 472 16.74 17.56 39.43
N ASP A 473 15.64 18.23 39.06
CA ASP A 473 14.36 18.13 39.78
C ASP A 473 13.19 17.90 38.81
N LEU A 474 13.14 16.70 38.22
CA LEU A 474 11.90 16.27 37.57
C LEU A 474 10.79 16.23 38.62
N LYS A 475 9.83 17.15 38.49
CA LYS A 475 8.62 17.20 39.33
C LYS A 475 7.93 15.83 39.34
N ASN A 476 7.10 15.59 40.35
CA ASN A 476 6.27 14.40 40.42
C ASN A 476 5.41 14.27 39.14
N ARG A 477 5.14 13.03 38.73
CA ARG A 477 4.22 12.71 37.63
C ARG A 477 2.92 13.50 37.81
N THR A 478 2.44 14.16 36.76
CA THR A 478 1.16 14.86 36.78
C THR A 478 0.11 14.06 36.01
N ASN A 479 -1.15 14.11 36.44
CA ASN A 479 -2.27 13.55 35.69
C ASN A 479 -2.51 14.37 34.41
N ASN A 480 -1.73 14.10 33.37
CA ASN A 480 -1.82 14.83 32.10
C ASN A 480 -2.84 14.22 31.15
N LYS A 481 -3.23 15.05 30.19
CA LYS A 481 -4.05 14.70 29.04
C LYS A 481 -3.21 14.77 27.77
N PHE A 482 -3.57 13.99 26.76
CA PHE A 482 -3.11 14.26 25.41
C PHE A 482 -3.75 15.57 24.93
N LEU A 483 -2.94 16.39 24.26
CA LEU A 483 -3.42 17.63 23.65
C LEU A 483 -3.88 17.33 22.23
N THR A 484 -4.89 18.06 21.77
CA THR A 484 -5.36 17.99 20.39
C THR A 484 -5.32 19.34 19.72
N ILE A 485 -5.02 19.36 18.43
CA ILE A 485 -4.97 20.58 17.62
C ILE A 485 -5.84 20.41 16.37
N LYS A 486 -6.63 21.45 16.11
CA LYS A 486 -7.38 21.64 14.86
C LYS A 486 -7.61 23.14 14.64
N PRO A 487 -7.24 23.72 13.49
CA PRO A 487 -7.64 25.07 13.12
C PRO A 487 -9.17 25.20 13.15
N LYS A 488 -9.73 26.31 13.60
CA LYS A 488 -11.20 26.48 13.72
C LYS A 488 -11.79 27.10 12.45
N VAL A 489 -12.01 26.29 11.41
CA VAL A 489 -12.55 26.75 10.12
C VAL A 489 -13.65 25.80 9.66
N ASP A 490 -14.83 26.33 9.31
CA ASP A 490 -15.94 25.49 8.85
C ASP A 490 -15.78 25.02 7.40
N LYS A 491 -15.21 25.88 6.54
CA LYS A 491 -15.00 25.61 5.12
C LYS A 491 -13.61 26.05 4.68
N LEU A 492 -12.85 25.14 4.12
CA LEU A 492 -11.53 25.44 3.55
C LEU A 492 -11.67 26.43 2.39
N THR A 493 -10.72 27.34 2.30
CA THR A 493 -10.48 28.22 1.13
C THR A 493 -9.16 27.88 0.42
N SER A 494 -8.34 27.05 1.05
CA SER A 494 -7.02 26.62 0.59
C SER A 494 -6.76 25.19 1.08
N ASN A 495 -5.83 24.49 0.42
CA ASN A 495 -5.29 23.21 0.89
C ASN A 495 -4.31 23.38 2.07
N PHE A 496 -4.04 24.62 2.51
CA PHE A 496 -3.19 24.94 3.64
C PHE A 496 -3.88 25.91 4.59
N ILE A 497 -3.88 25.60 5.89
CA ILE A 497 -4.40 26.45 6.96
C ILE A 497 -3.41 26.46 8.12
N TYR A 498 -2.91 27.64 8.45
CA TYR A 498 -2.08 27.85 9.63
C TYR A 498 -2.84 27.47 10.91
N GLY A 499 -2.23 26.63 11.74
CA GLY A 499 -2.63 26.48 13.13
C GLY A 499 -2.11 27.64 13.98
N SER A 500 -2.74 27.93 15.13
CA SER A 500 -2.09 28.77 16.13
C SER A 500 -1.11 27.92 16.94
N GLU A 501 0.13 28.38 17.13
CA GLU A 501 1.18 27.63 17.84
C GLU A 501 0.78 27.26 19.30
N ASP A 502 -0.07 28.08 19.93
CA ASP A 502 -0.63 27.86 21.28
C ASP A 502 -1.96 27.06 21.31
N ALA A 503 -2.33 26.36 20.22
CA ALA A 503 -3.66 25.77 20.05
C ALA A 503 -3.97 24.50 20.86
N GLY A 504 -2.98 23.87 21.51
CA GLY A 504 -3.15 22.54 22.09
C GLY A 504 -4.23 22.48 23.18
N ILE A 505 -5.35 21.80 22.92
CA ILE A 505 -6.45 21.67 23.88
C ILE A 505 -6.33 20.31 24.60
N PRO A 506 -6.28 20.26 25.94
CA PRO A 506 -6.22 19.01 26.69
C PRO A 506 -7.58 18.28 26.68
N THR A 507 -7.72 17.27 25.83
CA THR A 507 -9.02 16.61 25.53
C THR A 507 -9.10 15.15 25.96
N ILE A 508 -8.00 14.40 25.99
CA ILE A 508 -8.00 12.94 26.20
C ILE A 508 -7.22 12.58 27.45
N ASP A 509 -7.85 11.91 28.42
CA ASP A 509 -7.18 11.48 29.65
C ASP A 509 -6.16 10.37 29.34
N ALA A 510 -4.85 10.65 29.54
CA ALA A 510 -3.78 9.78 29.05
C ALA A 510 -3.64 8.49 29.88
N TYR A 511 -3.48 8.60 31.21
CA TYR A 511 -3.21 7.45 32.07
C TYR A 511 -4.35 6.43 32.14
N SER A 512 -5.60 6.86 31.91
CA SER A 512 -6.76 5.95 31.91
C SER A 512 -6.92 5.19 30.59
N GLN A 513 -6.17 5.55 29.54
CA GLN A 513 -6.41 5.04 28.18
C GLN A 513 -5.17 4.50 27.48
N TYR A 514 -3.97 5.00 27.74
CA TYR A 514 -2.81 4.78 26.86
C TYR A 514 -2.44 3.31 26.62
N LEU A 515 -2.62 2.42 27.62
CA LEU A 515 -2.34 0.99 27.49
C LEU A 515 -3.42 0.22 26.73
N ASP A 516 -4.66 0.70 26.75
CA ASP A 516 -5.84 0.02 26.18
C ASP A 516 -6.34 0.66 24.88
N MET A 517 -5.82 1.85 24.54
CA MET A 517 -6.09 2.53 23.29
C MET A 517 -5.67 1.67 22.09
N PRO A 518 -4.43 1.15 21.99
CA PRO A 518 -4.02 0.31 20.88
C PRO A 518 -4.91 -0.93 20.76
N TYR A 519 -5.64 -1.02 19.65
CA TYR A 519 -6.63 -2.05 19.44
C TYR A 519 -6.23 -3.01 18.33
N TYR A 520 -5.79 -2.50 17.19
CA TYR A 520 -5.43 -3.34 16.05
C TYR A 520 -4.23 -2.76 15.31
N THR A 521 -3.31 -3.64 14.93
CA THR A 521 -2.25 -3.37 13.98
C THR A 521 -2.05 -4.63 13.14
N PRO A 522 -1.84 -4.53 11.81
CA PRO A 522 -1.72 -5.71 10.96
C PRO A 522 -0.43 -6.47 11.28
N ARG A 523 -0.54 -7.79 11.47
CA ARG A 523 0.61 -8.68 11.66
C ARG A 523 0.51 -9.88 10.74
N TYR A 524 1.54 -10.10 9.93
CA TYR A 524 1.65 -11.23 9.04
C TYR A 524 3.10 -11.68 8.93
N PHE A 525 3.30 -12.83 8.30
CA PHE A 525 4.63 -13.33 8.01
C PHE A 525 5.17 -12.69 6.73
N ALA A 526 6.44 -12.31 6.76
CA ALA A 526 7.17 -11.88 5.58
C ALA A 526 8.55 -12.54 5.54
N SER A 527 9.05 -12.75 4.31
CA SER A 527 10.38 -13.28 4.04
C SER A 527 11.00 -12.62 2.81
N ASP A 528 12.19 -13.10 2.46
CA ASP A 528 12.91 -12.75 1.23
C ASP A 528 13.32 -11.27 1.21
N PHE A 529 13.78 -10.75 2.34
CA PHE A 529 14.37 -9.42 2.50
C PHE A 529 15.70 -9.51 3.22
N LYS A 530 16.58 -8.56 2.95
CA LYS A 530 17.92 -8.45 3.52
C LYS A 530 17.96 -7.34 4.57
N ILE A 531 18.66 -7.58 5.66
CA ILE A 531 19.00 -6.55 6.65
C ILE A 531 20.47 -6.14 6.53
N ASP A 532 20.76 -4.90 6.91
CA ASP A 532 22.06 -4.26 6.74
C ASP A 532 23.13 -4.75 7.72
N HIS A 533 22.75 -5.27 8.89
CA HIS A 533 23.69 -5.67 9.95
C HIS A 533 23.36 -7.01 10.61
N PRO A 534 24.36 -7.89 10.88
CA PRO A 534 24.15 -9.21 11.49
C PRO A 534 23.56 -9.14 12.90
N ASP A 535 23.96 -8.16 13.71
CA ASP A 535 23.42 -8.00 15.07
C ASP A 535 21.92 -7.70 15.04
N THR A 536 21.50 -6.84 14.11
CA THR A 536 20.09 -6.50 13.88
C THR A 536 19.31 -7.71 13.37
N ALA A 537 19.90 -8.50 12.47
CA ALA A 537 19.32 -9.78 12.02
C ALA A 537 19.05 -10.71 13.21
N SER A 538 20.06 -10.90 14.07
CA SER A 538 19.94 -11.78 15.24
C SER A 538 18.88 -11.31 16.23
N LYS A 539 18.70 -10.00 16.38
CA LYS A 539 17.74 -9.38 17.30
C LYS A 539 16.30 -9.52 16.85
N TRP A 540 16.05 -9.55 15.53
CA TRP A 540 14.70 -9.39 14.99
C TRP A 540 14.21 -10.51 14.08
N PHE A 541 15.10 -11.33 13.51
CA PHE A 541 14.71 -12.41 12.60
C PHE A 541 14.68 -13.75 13.30
N GLU A 542 13.56 -14.46 13.14
CA GLU A 542 13.39 -15.83 13.61
C GLU A 542 14.35 -16.80 12.89
N GLU A 543 14.61 -16.57 11.60
CA GLU A 543 15.56 -17.34 10.79
C GLU A 543 16.15 -16.46 9.70
N TYR A 544 17.46 -16.58 9.47
CA TYR A 544 18.16 -15.87 8.40
C TYR A 544 19.43 -16.61 7.97
N ASN A 545 19.83 -16.40 6.72
CA ASN A 545 21.12 -16.84 6.21
C ASN A 545 22.24 -15.93 6.75
N LYS A 546 23.25 -16.51 7.41
CA LYS A 546 24.34 -15.75 8.05
C LYS A 546 25.31 -15.07 7.08
N GLU A 547 25.37 -15.52 5.84
CA GLU A 547 26.25 -14.94 4.81
C GLU A 547 25.54 -13.82 4.05
N SER A 548 24.29 -14.03 3.64
CA SER A 548 23.52 -13.07 2.83
C SER A 548 22.69 -12.09 3.67
N TYR A 549 22.44 -12.40 4.94
CA TYR A 549 21.52 -11.70 5.85
C TYR A 549 20.07 -11.63 5.36
N ILE A 550 19.71 -12.51 4.42
CA ILE A 550 18.33 -12.68 3.97
C ILE A 550 17.59 -13.51 5.00
N GLY A 551 16.45 -13.02 5.47
CA GLY A 551 15.71 -13.64 6.56
C GLY A 551 14.20 -13.58 6.42
N LYS A 552 13.54 -13.97 7.50
CA LYS A 552 12.09 -13.94 7.65
C LYS A 552 11.69 -13.49 9.05
N THR A 553 10.50 -12.91 9.14
CA THR A 553 9.86 -12.63 10.41
C THR A 553 8.36 -12.90 10.42
N GLN A 554 7.83 -13.31 11.57
CA GLN A 554 6.39 -13.43 11.80
C GLN A 554 5.75 -12.12 12.27
N ASN A 555 6.57 -11.10 12.56
CA ASN A 555 6.15 -9.80 13.07
C ASN A 555 6.29 -8.73 11.97
N ALA A 556 5.84 -9.02 10.76
CA ALA A 556 5.79 -8.05 9.67
C ALA A 556 4.40 -7.41 9.58
N GLY A 557 4.33 -6.19 9.07
CA GLY A 557 3.08 -5.41 9.10
C GLY A 557 3.20 -4.07 8.39
N ALA A 558 2.30 -3.17 8.75
CA ALA A 558 2.30 -1.79 8.29
C ALA A 558 2.56 -0.86 9.48
N ASP A 559 3.08 0.33 9.21
CA ASP A 559 3.12 1.40 10.20
C ASP A 559 1.71 1.98 10.35
N PHE A 560 0.84 1.23 11.00
CA PHE A 560 -0.59 1.51 11.11
C PHE A 560 -1.12 0.94 12.41
N VAL A 561 -1.94 1.73 13.11
CA VAL A 561 -2.64 1.31 14.31
C VAL A 561 -4.05 1.90 14.35
N LEU A 562 -5.01 1.09 14.76
CA LEU A 562 -6.32 1.53 15.22
C LEU A 562 -6.30 1.70 16.73
N LEU A 563 -6.78 2.85 17.20
CA LEU A 563 -6.90 3.19 18.61
C LEU A 563 -8.39 3.29 18.99
N LYS A 564 -8.75 2.77 20.17
CA LYS A 564 -10.03 3.00 20.84
C LYS A 564 -9.91 4.21 21.75
N MET A 565 -10.33 5.36 21.24
CA MET A 565 -10.18 6.64 21.91
C MET A 565 -11.49 7.06 22.58
N LYS A 566 -11.47 7.22 23.90
CA LYS A 566 -12.60 7.80 24.64
C LYS A 566 -12.43 9.30 24.78
N ILE A 567 -13.48 10.02 24.40
CA ILE A 567 -13.57 11.48 24.52
C ILE A 567 -14.87 11.87 25.21
N LYS A 568 -14.82 12.86 26.10
CA LYS A 568 -16.04 13.40 26.72
C LYS A 568 -16.94 14.02 25.67
N LYS A 569 -18.26 13.86 25.81
CA LYS A 569 -19.22 14.33 24.79
C LYS A 569 -19.13 15.84 24.57
N ASP A 570 -18.94 16.60 25.65
CA ASP A 570 -18.75 18.05 25.62
C ASP A 570 -17.43 18.48 24.98
N GLN A 571 -16.42 17.62 24.87
CA GLN A 571 -15.13 17.95 24.24
C GLN A 571 -15.09 17.66 22.74
N LEU A 572 -16.00 16.83 22.22
CA LEU A 572 -15.97 16.40 20.81
C LEU A 572 -16.04 17.57 19.82
N HIS A 573 -16.89 18.56 20.09
CA HIS A 573 -17.09 19.71 19.20
C HIS A 573 -15.82 20.56 19.02
N LEU A 574 -14.86 20.48 19.95
CA LEU A 574 -13.60 21.23 19.88
C LEU A 574 -12.64 20.66 18.83
N ILE A 575 -12.75 19.37 18.53
CA ILE A 575 -11.84 18.67 17.60
C ILE A 575 -12.53 18.10 16.37
N LEU A 576 -13.84 17.84 16.42
CA LEU A 576 -14.60 17.22 15.34
C LEU A 576 -16.01 17.86 15.27
N PRO A 577 -16.12 19.17 14.99
CA PRO A 577 -17.40 19.89 15.03
C PRO A 577 -18.45 19.27 14.09
N LYS A 578 -18.06 18.87 12.88
CA LYS A 578 -18.96 18.23 11.91
C LYS A 578 -19.49 16.87 12.37
N LEU A 579 -18.73 16.10 13.14
CA LEU A 579 -19.23 14.88 13.75
C LEU A 579 -20.17 15.21 14.93
N ALA A 580 -19.81 16.18 15.77
CA ALA A 580 -20.61 16.58 16.92
C ALA A 580 -22.04 17.04 16.53
N GLU A 581 -22.21 17.65 15.34
CA GLU A 581 -23.52 18.03 14.79
C GLU A 581 -24.45 16.85 14.48
N ILE A 582 -23.91 15.65 14.22
CA ILE A 582 -24.67 14.51 13.67
C ILE A 582 -24.50 13.20 14.45
N ILE A 583 -23.60 13.14 15.41
CA ILE A 583 -23.32 11.95 16.22
C ILE A 583 -24.58 11.49 16.96
N GLY A 584 -24.84 10.18 16.95
CA GLY A 584 -26.07 9.58 17.50
C GLY A 584 -27.28 9.66 16.56
N THR A 585 -27.16 10.24 15.36
CA THR A 585 -28.24 10.29 14.36
C THR A 585 -28.02 9.28 13.23
N LYS A 586 -29.05 9.02 12.42
CA LYS A 586 -28.92 8.14 11.23
C LYS A 586 -27.89 8.63 10.21
N LYS A 587 -27.58 9.93 10.18
CA LYS A 587 -26.62 10.54 9.23
C LYS A 587 -25.17 10.27 9.60
N GLU A 588 -24.91 9.89 10.85
CA GLU A 588 -23.58 9.64 11.39
C GLU A 588 -22.80 8.58 10.59
N LYS A 589 -23.50 7.53 10.14
CA LYS A 589 -22.90 6.41 9.39
C LYS A 589 -22.17 6.85 8.12
N ASP A 590 -22.72 7.84 7.41
CA ASP A 590 -22.18 8.34 6.14
C ASP A 590 -20.99 9.27 6.36
N TRP A 591 -20.82 9.79 7.58
CA TRP A 591 -19.69 10.63 7.92
C TRP A 591 -18.41 9.81 8.10
N TYR A 592 -18.47 8.62 8.70
CA TYR A 592 -17.30 7.79 8.92
C TYR A 592 -16.62 7.35 7.64
N VAL A 593 -15.29 7.48 7.58
CA VAL A 593 -14.53 6.98 6.43
C VAL A 593 -14.56 5.45 6.36
N GLY A 594 -14.55 4.75 7.50
CA GLY A 594 -14.32 3.31 7.54
C GLY A 594 -12.88 2.97 7.18
N LEU A 595 -12.65 1.80 6.57
CA LEU A 595 -11.33 1.37 6.09
C LEU A 595 -11.34 1.14 4.58
N GLY A 596 -11.97 2.06 3.83
CA GLY A 596 -11.99 2.01 2.37
C GLY A 596 -12.74 0.81 1.79
N LYS A 597 -12.30 0.35 0.62
CA LYS A 597 -12.86 -0.80 -0.11
C LYS A 597 -11.85 -1.94 -0.16
N ASN A 598 -12.36 -3.16 -0.35
CA ASN A 598 -11.53 -4.31 -0.66
C ASN A 598 -11.12 -4.29 -2.14
N GLU A 599 -10.23 -3.37 -2.50
CA GLU A 599 -9.78 -3.10 -3.87
C GLU A 599 -8.28 -2.76 -3.85
N LEU A 600 -7.53 -3.20 -4.87
CA LEU A 600 -6.11 -2.88 -5.00
C LEU A 600 -5.93 -1.43 -5.47
N ALA A 601 -5.14 -0.65 -4.73
CA ALA A 601 -4.83 0.72 -5.14
C ALA A 601 -4.07 0.77 -6.47
N SER A 602 -4.32 1.81 -7.27
CA SER A 602 -3.62 2.06 -8.53
C SER A 602 -3.00 3.46 -8.54
N PRO A 603 -1.71 3.61 -8.91
CA PRO A 603 -1.09 4.94 -9.05
C PRO A 603 -1.71 5.77 -10.18
N TYR A 604 -2.47 5.12 -11.08
CA TYR A 604 -3.21 5.77 -12.16
C TYR A 604 -4.48 6.49 -11.72
N LYS A 605 -4.89 6.36 -10.46
CA LYS A 605 -6.02 7.11 -9.90
C LYS A 605 -5.51 8.30 -9.11
N THR A 606 -6.15 9.47 -9.17
CA THR A 606 -5.64 10.66 -8.45
C THR A 606 -5.71 10.43 -6.94
N GLN A 607 -4.65 10.77 -6.22
CA GLN A 607 -4.59 10.64 -4.76
C GLN A 607 -4.60 12.01 -4.09
N PHE A 608 -5.32 12.12 -2.98
CA PHE A 608 -5.31 13.25 -2.08
C PHE A 608 -4.89 12.78 -0.70
N TYR A 609 -3.95 13.49 -0.08
CA TYR A 609 -3.49 13.16 1.26
C TYR A 609 -3.24 14.44 2.05
N ALA A 610 -3.72 14.47 3.29
CA ALA A 610 -3.68 15.66 4.12
C ALA A 610 -3.67 15.32 5.62
N GLY A 611 -3.12 16.23 6.40
CA GLY A 611 -3.05 16.13 7.85
C GLY A 611 -2.43 17.38 8.44
N TYR A 612 -1.69 17.22 9.55
CA TYR A 612 -1.25 18.32 10.40
C TYR A 612 0.27 18.45 10.55
N PRO A 613 1.06 18.61 9.46
CA PRO A 613 2.47 18.95 9.60
C PRO A 613 2.66 20.29 10.32
N ASN A 614 3.65 20.36 11.20
CA ASN A 614 3.99 21.56 11.98
C ASN A 614 2.75 22.29 12.55
N TYR A 615 1.82 21.53 13.14
CA TYR A 615 0.58 22.04 13.76
C TYR A 615 -0.42 22.73 12.82
N SER A 616 -0.17 22.71 11.50
CA SER A 616 -1.00 23.36 10.48
C SER A 616 -1.65 22.32 9.58
N PHE A 617 -2.89 22.55 9.14
CA PHE A 617 -3.51 21.65 8.18
C PHE A 617 -2.89 21.87 6.79
N LYS A 618 -2.40 20.80 6.17
CA LYS A 618 -1.84 20.83 4.81
C LYS A 618 -2.30 19.60 4.03
N GLY A 619 -2.72 19.81 2.79
CA GLY A 619 -3.08 18.77 1.85
C GLY A 619 -2.29 18.85 0.56
N ASN A 620 -2.03 17.68 -0.03
CA ASN A 620 -1.38 17.55 -1.32
C ASN A 620 -2.17 16.59 -2.24
N LYS A 621 -2.02 16.80 -3.55
CA LYS A 621 -2.62 16.03 -4.61
C LYS A 621 -1.52 15.42 -5.46
N SER A 622 -1.63 14.13 -5.72
CA SER A 622 -0.75 13.43 -6.65
C SER A 622 -1.53 12.84 -7.83
N THR A 623 -0.95 12.97 -9.02
CA THR A 623 -1.50 12.47 -10.30
C THR A 623 -0.62 11.36 -10.86
N GLY A 624 -0.15 10.48 -9.99
CA GLY A 624 0.80 9.43 -10.34
C GLY A 624 1.55 8.89 -9.13
N GLY A 625 2.53 8.05 -9.40
CA GLY A 625 3.37 7.46 -8.36
C GLY A 625 3.87 6.08 -8.74
N ILE A 626 4.39 5.37 -7.75
CA ILE A 626 4.83 3.99 -7.88
C ILE A 626 4.63 3.22 -6.59
N ILE A 627 4.19 1.97 -6.70
CA ILE A 627 3.95 1.10 -5.54
C ILE A 627 5.15 0.16 -5.37
N SER A 628 5.82 0.25 -4.23
CA SER A 628 6.70 -0.82 -3.77
C SER A 628 5.84 -1.86 -3.06
N THR A 629 5.76 -3.06 -3.63
CA THR A 629 4.92 -4.16 -3.13
C THR A 629 5.41 -4.70 -1.78
N GLN A 630 6.73 -4.73 -1.60
CA GLN A 630 7.42 -5.09 -0.38
C GLN A 630 8.84 -4.51 -0.39
N ASN A 631 9.30 -3.94 0.73
CA ASN A 631 10.68 -3.48 0.87
C ASN A 631 11.63 -4.67 1.05
N ARG A 632 12.61 -4.84 0.16
CA ARG A 632 13.59 -5.94 0.19
C ARG A 632 14.87 -5.61 0.94
N TYR A 633 15.09 -4.34 1.32
CA TYR A 633 16.22 -3.91 2.16
C TYR A 633 15.71 -3.20 3.39
N VAL A 634 15.82 -3.86 4.53
CA VAL A 634 15.33 -3.34 5.80
C VAL A 634 16.47 -2.87 6.68
N LYS A 635 16.18 -1.88 7.50
CA LYS A 635 17.06 -1.33 8.54
C LYS A 635 16.40 -1.47 9.91
N GLU A 636 17.15 -1.25 10.98
CA GLU A 636 16.59 -1.28 12.33
C GLU A 636 15.43 -0.27 12.51
N ASP A 637 15.53 0.91 11.88
CA ASP A 637 14.50 1.95 11.95
C ASP A 637 13.17 1.57 11.29
N ASP A 638 13.14 0.52 10.47
CA ASP A 638 11.91 -0.02 9.87
C ASP A 638 11.08 -0.81 10.89
N PHE A 639 11.64 -1.14 12.06
CA PHE A 639 10.90 -1.73 13.16
C PHE A 639 10.18 -0.65 13.97
N LYS A 640 8.86 -0.77 14.09
CA LYS A 640 8.00 0.11 14.87
C LYS A 640 7.48 -0.64 16.10
N SER A 641 7.28 0.07 17.20
CA SER A 641 6.92 -0.54 18.49
C SER A 641 5.70 0.15 19.09
N LEU A 642 4.62 -0.61 19.31
CA LEU A 642 3.48 -0.16 20.11
C LEU A 642 3.63 -0.60 21.55
N TRP A 643 3.35 0.28 22.51
CA TRP A 643 3.30 -0.08 23.92
C TRP A 643 1.85 -0.32 24.34
N VAL A 644 1.54 -1.52 24.81
CA VAL A 644 0.17 -1.97 25.12
C VAL A 644 0.07 -2.58 26.50
N ARG A 645 -1.15 -2.73 27.03
CA ARG A 645 -1.39 -3.45 28.29
C ARG A 645 -0.81 -4.87 28.21
N TYR A 646 -0.14 -5.29 29.28
CA TYR A 646 0.39 -6.64 29.38
C TYR A 646 -0.73 -7.68 29.29
N ASP A 647 -0.53 -8.66 28.41
CA ASP A 647 -1.29 -9.90 28.36
C ASP A 647 -0.31 -11.07 28.23
N ALA A 648 -0.44 -12.07 29.12
CA ALA A 648 0.55 -13.13 29.21
C ALA A 648 0.64 -14.01 27.96
N GLN A 649 -0.48 -14.23 27.28
CA GLN A 649 -0.53 -15.06 26.07
C GLN A 649 0.02 -14.28 24.87
N LEU A 650 -0.41 -13.03 24.72
CA LEU A 650 0.04 -12.14 23.66
C LEU A 650 1.53 -11.82 23.80
N ASN A 651 2.04 -11.64 25.03
CA ASN A 651 3.47 -11.43 25.27
C ASN A 651 4.31 -12.63 24.81
N LYS A 652 3.89 -13.85 25.17
CA LYS A 652 4.58 -15.08 24.78
C LYS A 652 4.57 -15.30 23.27
N ASP A 653 3.58 -14.78 22.57
CA ASP A 653 3.49 -14.84 21.11
C ASP A 653 4.36 -13.76 20.44
N TRP A 654 4.11 -12.48 20.72
CA TRP A 654 4.77 -11.36 20.06
C TRP A 654 6.25 -11.21 20.42
N ASN A 655 6.62 -11.55 21.66
CA ASN A 655 7.98 -11.44 22.18
C ASN A 655 8.63 -12.83 22.35
N SER A 656 8.21 -13.81 21.55
CA SER A 656 8.68 -15.20 21.63
C SER A 656 10.16 -15.36 21.27
N HIS A 657 10.65 -14.56 20.32
CA HIS A 657 12.04 -14.58 19.85
C HIS A 657 13.02 -14.39 21.00
N GLN A 658 14.03 -15.26 21.07
CA GLN A 658 15.07 -15.28 22.11
C GLN A 658 14.54 -15.20 23.56
N ASN A 659 13.31 -15.63 23.82
CA ASN A 659 12.64 -15.50 25.12
C ASN A 659 12.52 -14.06 25.65
N ARG A 660 12.46 -13.05 24.78
CA ARG A 660 12.32 -11.64 25.18
C ARG A 660 11.06 -11.37 26.00
N TRP A 661 10.02 -12.19 25.85
CA TRP A 661 8.81 -12.17 26.68
C TRP A 661 9.11 -12.20 28.18
N LYS A 662 10.24 -12.78 28.62
CA LYS A 662 10.65 -12.81 30.03
C LYS A 662 10.95 -11.42 30.60
N GLU A 663 11.32 -10.46 29.75
CA GLU A 663 11.62 -9.07 30.13
C GLU A 663 10.37 -8.37 30.67
N TYR A 664 9.19 -8.70 30.13
CA TYR A 664 7.92 -8.01 30.39
C TYR A 664 6.99 -8.74 31.36
N THR A 665 7.47 -9.79 32.03
CA THR A 665 6.66 -10.58 32.98
C THR A 665 6.27 -9.81 34.24
N GLU A 666 7.03 -8.78 34.58
CA GLU A 666 6.80 -7.91 35.74
C GLU A 666 6.68 -6.45 35.26
N PRO A 667 5.87 -5.61 35.93
CA PRO A 667 5.77 -4.20 35.59
C PRO A 667 7.07 -3.44 35.90
N PHE A 668 7.43 -2.48 35.04
CA PHE A 668 8.57 -1.58 35.28
C PHE A 668 8.27 -0.46 36.30
N VAL A 669 6.98 -0.20 36.55
CA VAL A 669 6.52 0.93 37.36
C VAL A 669 5.59 0.45 38.49
N ASN A 670 4.40 -0.05 38.13
CA ASN A 670 3.41 -0.64 39.03
C ASN A 670 2.42 -1.48 38.21
N ASP A 671 1.61 -2.28 38.89
CA ASP A 671 0.67 -3.23 38.26
C ASP A 671 -0.37 -2.56 37.35
N LYS A 672 -0.80 -1.32 37.64
CA LYS A 672 -1.77 -0.59 36.80
C LYS A 672 -1.19 -0.14 35.47
N GLU A 673 0.13 0.03 35.44
CA GLU A 673 0.94 0.48 34.30
C GLU A 673 1.74 -0.67 33.67
N HIS A 674 1.35 -1.93 33.91
CA HIS A 674 2.02 -3.09 33.33
C HIS A 674 1.76 -3.16 31.82
N GLY A 675 2.81 -2.92 31.04
CA GLY A 675 2.77 -2.97 29.60
C GLY A 675 3.83 -3.88 28.97
N MET A 676 3.71 -4.06 27.66
CA MET A 676 4.63 -4.81 26.83
C MET A 676 4.68 -4.21 25.41
N PRO A 677 5.76 -4.45 24.64
CA PRO A 677 5.83 -3.98 23.27
C PRO A 677 5.19 -4.98 22.31
N LEU A 678 4.58 -4.45 21.25
CA LEU A 678 4.27 -5.13 20.01
C LEU A 678 5.16 -4.54 18.92
N ASN A 679 6.20 -5.29 18.52
CA ASN A 679 7.15 -4.85 17.52
C ASN A 679 6.73 -5.35 16.13
N ILE A 680 6.79 -4.47 15.13
CA ILE A 680 6.41 -4.76 13.74
C ILE A 680 7.48 -4.23 12.80
N LEU A 681 7.94 -5.08 11.88
CA LEU A 681 8.71 -4.66 10.72
C LEU A 681 7.78 -4.12 9.63
N THR A 682 8.00 -2.89 9.17
CA THR A 682 7.24 -2.32 8.05
C THR A 682 7.59 -3.02 6.74
N GLN A 683 6.69 -3.89 6.27
CA GLN A 683 6.80 -4.68 5.04
C GLN A 683 5.57 -4.52 4.13
N HIS A 684 4.64 -3.66 4.52
CA HIS A 684 3.42 -3.45 3.75
C HIS A 684 3.70 -2.74 2.44
N SER A 685 2.77 -2.87 1.49
CA SER A 685 2.90 -2.15 0.23
C SER A 685 2.82 -0.64 0.45
N THR A 686 3.75 0.06 -0.16
CA THR A 686 3.91 1.51 -0.05
C THR A 686 3.73 2.16 -1.40
N LEU A 687 2.79 3.10 -1.50
CA LEU A 687 2.71 4.04 -2.61
C LEU A 687 3.65 5.22 -2.34
N TYR A 688 4.61 5.42 -3.23
CA TYR A 688 5.38 6.65 -3.33
C TYR A 688 4.69 7.59 -4.33
N THR A 689 4.21 8.73 -3.83
CA THR A 689 3.45 9.69 -4.63
C THR A 689 4.34 10.47 -5.60
N ARG A 690 3.79 10.82 -6.76
CA ARG A 690 4.47 11.71 -7.71
C ARG A 690 4.36 13.16 -7.23
N ILE A 691 5.50 13.80 -6.99
CA ILE A 691 5.61 15.24 -6.72
C ILE A 691 6.61 15.80 -7.73
N GLU A 692 6.18 16.79 -8.52
CA GLU A 692 7.05 17.40 -9.55
C GLU A 692 8.12 18.28 -8.88
N LYS A 693 9.31 18.40 -9.48
CA LYS A 693 10.47 19.10 -8.89
C LYS A 693 10.21 20.56 -8.48
N ASN A 694 9.28 21.25 -9.14
CA ASN A 694 8.91 22.62 -8.80
C ASN A 694 7.74 22.71 -7.79
N LYS A 695 7.34 21.57 -7.22
CA LYS A 695 6.21 21.41 -6.29
C LYS A 695 6.61 20.71 -5.00
N GLU A 696 7.90 20.63 -4.68
CA GLU A 696 8.38 19.98 -3.46
C GLU A 696 7.82 20.62 -2.19
N ASN A 697 7.55 21.93 -2.23
CA ASN A 697 6.88 22.66 -1.15
C ASN A 697 5.45 22.18 -0.88
N ASP A 698 4.83 21.44 -1.81
CA ASP A 698 3.50 20.85 -1.63
C ASP A 698 3.58 19.54 -0.81
N ALA A 699 4.75 18.90 -0.73
CA ALA A 699 4.95 17.66 0.02
C ALA A 699 4.55 17.83 1.49
N LEU A 700 3.98 16.77 2.07
CA LEU A 700 3.73 16.78 3.51
C LEU A 700 5.04 16.51 4.24
N ASP A 701 5.47 17.44 5.07
CA ASP A 701 6.76 17.47 5.76
C ASP A 701 6.63 16.98 7.22
N SER A 702 7.53 17.43 8.10
CA SER A 702 7.60 16.97 9.48
C SER A 702 6.26 17.14 10.23
N GLY A 703 5.87 16.12 10.99
CA GLY A 703 4.60 16.07 11.71
C GLY A 703 3.40 15.61 10.86
N SER A 704 3.58 15.36 9.55
CA SER A 704 2.51 14.82 8.69
C SER A 704 2.24 13.32 8.84
N SER A 705 2.99 12.63 9.69
CA SER A 705 2.73 11.23 9.99
C SER A 705 1.31 11.02 10.48
N GLY A 706 0.68 9.97 10.00
CA GLY A 706 -0.68 9.60 10.29
C GLY A 706 -1.70 10.26 9.35
N SER A 707 -1.24 11.09 8.41
CA SER A 707 -2.12 11.78 7.46
C SER A 707 -2.93 10.77 6.64
N MET A 708 -4.20 11.10 6.48
CA MET A 708 -5.16 10.29 5.73
C MET A 708 -4.89 10.42 4.24
N ALA A 709 -4.93 9.29 3.50
CA ALA A 709 -4.85 9.29 2.04
C ALA A 709 -6.12 8.68 1.43
N ILE A 710 -6.74 9.41 0.51
CA ILE A 710 -7.91 8.99 -0.26
C ILE A 710 -7.63 9.06 -1.76
N ASP A 711 -8.42 8.33 -2.55
CA ASP A 711 -8.47 8.53 -4.00
C ASP A 711 -9.50 9.60 -4.41
N SER A 712 -9.51 9.97 -5.69
CA SER A 712 -10.48 10.88 -6.29
C SER A 712 -11.93 10.37 -6.34
N SER A 713 -12.23 9.21 -5.74
CA SER A 713 -13.58 8.72 -5.48
C SER A 713 -13.94 8.79 -3.98
N PHE A 714 -13.15 9.48 -3.15
CA PHE A 714 -13.25 9.52 -1.69
C PHE A 714 -13.06 8.17 -0.99
N ASN A 715 -12.46 7.18 -1.65
CA ASN A 715 -12.12 5.93 -0.98
C ASN A 715 -10.82 6.11 -0.20
N LEU A 716 -10.78 5.67 1.06
CA LEU A 716 -9.53 5.55 1.80
C LEU A 716 -8.62 4.53 1.11
N ILE A 717 -7.40 4.95 0.75
CA ILE A 717 -6.40 4.08 0.13
C ILE A 717 -5.22 3.78 1.05
N GLY A 718 -4.97 4.60 2.07
CA GLY A 718 -3.83 4.40 2.95
C GLY A 718 -3.57 5.50 3.96
N ILE A 719 -2.39 5.42 4.56
CA ILE A 719 -1.88 6.36 5.57
C ILE A 719 -0.46 6.81 5.22
N ASN A 720 -0.23 8.12 5.16
CA ASN A 720 1.11 8.68 4.98
C ASN A 720 1.93 8.46 6.25
N TYR A 721 3.14 7.93 6.10
CA TYR A 721 4.01 7.61 7.25
C TYR A 721 5.43 8.18 7.13
N LEU A 722 5.86 8.62 5.93
CA LEU A 722 7.21 9.11 5.72
C LEU A 722 7.27 10.08 4.53
N LEU A 723 7.98 11.20 4.71
CA LEU A 723 8.52 11.97 3.59
C LEU A 723 9.86 11.35 3.20
N THR A 724 9.99 10.94 1.94
CA THR A 724 11.21 10.33 1.40
C THR A 724 11.87 11.30 0.44
N GLN A 725 13.19 11.47 0.58
CA GLN A 725 14.04 12.20 -0.35
C GLN A 725 15.12 11.26 -0.87
N ASP A 726 15.14 11.03 -2.18
CA ASP A 726 16.24 10.33 -2.85
C ASP A 726 17.14 11.36 -3.54
N GLN A 727 18.31 11.57 -2.94
CA GLN A 727 19.32 12.51 -3.44
C GLN A 727 19.93 12.05 -4.77
N SER A 728 19.98 10.74 -5.04
CA SER A 728 20.56 10.19 -6.27
C SER A 728 19.74 10.57 -7.50
N HIS A 729 18.44 10.78 -7.31
CA HIS A 729 17.47 11.09 -8.35
C HIS A 729 16.83 12.47 -8.21
N ASP A 730 17.22 13.23 -7.19
CA ASP A 730 16.62 14.53 -6.88
C ASP A 730 15.08 14.40 -6.85
N THR A 731 14.61 13.45 -6.03
CA THR A 731 13.20 13.06 -5.96
C THR A 731 12.70 13.18 -4.51
N THR A 732 11.68 14.03 -4.34
CA THR A 732 10.91 14.16 -3.10
C THR A 732 9.56 13.46 -3.26
N THR A 733 9.15 12.63 -2.30
CA THR A 733 7.89 11.87 -2.38
C THR A 733 7.31 11.57 -0.99
N ASN A 734 5.99 11.51 -0.88
CA ASN A 734 5.33 11.00 0.33
C ASN A 734 5.05 9.50 0.19
N ALA A 735 5.37 8.74 1.23
CA ALA A 735 5.18 7.30 1.31
C ALA A 735 3.88 6.98 2.07
N ILE A 736 2.98 6.25 1.41
CA ILE A 736 1.66 5.90 1.91
C ILE A 736 1.57 4.38 2.05
N ASN A 737 1.41 3.88 3.28
CA ASN A 737 1.07 2.48 3.53
C ASN A 737 -0.37 2.23 3.07
N LEU A 738 -0.56 1.27 2.17
CA LEU A 738 -1.88 0.97 1.60
C LEU A 738 -2.78 0.25 2.61
N ILE A 739 -4.11 0.38 2.45
CA ILE A 739 -5.08 -0.41 3.23
C ILE A 739 -5.15 -1.85 2.70
N GLN A 740 -5.06 -2.00 1.38
CA GLN A 740 -4.96 -3.28 0.69
C GLN A 740 -3.54 -3.44 0.17
N GLY A 741 -2.77 -4.33 0.79
CA GLY A 741 -1.44 -4.67 0.32
C GLY A 741 -1.45 -5.43 -1.01
N GLN A 742 -0.33 -5.36 -1.74
CA GLN A 742 -0.09 -6.01 -3.03
C GLN A 742 1.09 -7.00 -3.00
N GLY A 743 1.68 -7.23 -1.82
CA GLY A 743 2.77 -8.17 -1.61
C GLY A 743 2.35 -9.62 -1.42
N ASP A 744 3.33 -10.52 -1.35
CA ASP A 744 3.13 -11.96 -1.14
C ASP A 744 2.99 -12.30 0.36
N TYR A 745 1.92 -11.81 1.00
CA TYR A 745 1.71 -11.99 2.43
C TYR A 745 1.23 -13.41 2.78
N LYS A 746 1.67 -13.95 3.92
CA LYS A 746 1.28 -15.29 4.40
C LYS A 746 0.71 -15.22 5.83
N ASN A 747 -0.16 -16.19 6.16
CA ASN A 747 -0.82 -16.46 7.45
C ASN A 747 -2.25 -15.88 7.64
N LYS A 748 -2.73 -15.80 8.89
CA LYS A 748 -4.12 -15.51 9.29
C LYS A 748 -4.63 -14.13 8.84
N ASP A 749 -3.71 -13.24 8.47
CA ASP A 749 -3.92 -11.92 7.89
C ASP A 749 -3.18 -11.85 6.54
N ASP A 750 -3.89 -11.45 5.49
CA ASP A 750 -3.49 -11.47 4.07
C ASP A 750 -2.99 -10.10 3.55
N GLY A 751 -2.68 -9.17 4.45
CA GLY A 751 -2.38 -7.78 4.09
C GLY A 751 -3.62 -6.94 3.74
N ASN A 752 -4.84 -7.43 3.98
CA ASN A 752 -6.07 -6.64 3.88
C ASN A 752 -6.46 -6.04 5.23
N ILE A 753 -6.08 -4.78 5.49
CA ILE A 753 -6.32 -4.15 6.80
C ILE A 753 -7.82 -4.05 7.11
N LEU A 754 -8.68 -3.78 6.12
CA LEU A 754 -10.14 -3.69 6.28
C LEU A 754 -10.75 -5.00 6.76
N VAL A 755 -10.48 -6.10 6.04
CA VAL A 755 -11.07 -7.41 6.34
C VAL A 755 -10.59 -7.92 7.69
N ASN A 756 -9.31 -7.75 8.00
CA ASN A 756 -8.72 -8.23 9.24
C ASN A 756 -9.20 -7.42 10.46
N ALA A 757 -9.37 -6.10 10.32
CA ALA A 757 -9.97 -5.27 11.37
C ALA A 757 -11.45 -5.63 11.63
N ILE A 758 -12.26 -5.85 10.58
CA ILE A 758 -13.66 -6.31 10.73
C ILE A 758 -13.73 -7.67 11.43
N LYS A 759 -12.86 -8.60 11.04
CA LYS A 759 -12.76 -9.92 11.67
C LYS A 759 -12.44 -9.80 13.16
N LYS A 760 -11.51 -8.91 13.54
CA LYS A 760 -11.21 -8.64 14.95
C LYS A 760 -12.40 -8.04 15.69
N LEU A 761 -13.07 -7.03 15.13
CA LEU A 761 -14.29 -6.43 15.72
C LEU A 761 -15.36 -7.49 16.01
N LYS A 762 -15.58 -8.42 15.07
CA LYS A 762 -16.53 -9.53 15.25
C LYS A 762 -16.08 -10.50 16.34
N ASN A 763 -14.82 -10.91 16.34
CA ASN A 763 -14.28 -11.85 17.33
C ASN A 763 -14.35 -11.28 18.76
N ASP A 764 -14.14 -9.98 18.90
CA ASP A 764 -14.16 -9.27 20.19
C ASP A 764 -15.60 -8.86 20.60
N ASN A 765 -16.61 -9.17 19.77
CA ASN A 765 -18.00 -8.72 19.93
C ASN A 765 -18.13 -7.19 20.09
N LEU A 766 -17.29 -6.43 19.39
CA LEU A 766 -17.30 -4.97 19.38
C LEU A 766 -18.11 -4.45 18.20
N HIS A 767 -19.27 -3.88 18.50
CA HIS A 767 -20.14 -3.27 17.50
C HIS A 767 -19.75 -1.83 17.20
N THR A 768 -19.83 -1.46 15.93
CA THR A 768 -19.54 -0.10 15.44
C THR A 768 -20.63 0.39 14.50
N ILE A 769 -20.67 1.68 14.19
CA ILE A 769 -21.75 2.25 13.37
C ILE A 769 -21.67 1.80 11.91
N LYS A 770 -20.46 1.67 11.34
CA LYS A 770 -20.25 1.38 9.92
C LYS A 770 -19.64 0.01 9.64
N LEU A 771 -18.54 -0.35 10.31
CA LEU A 771 -17.73 -1.54 10.00
C LEU A 771 -18.33 -2.85 10.55
N ASN A 772 -18.94 -2.82 11.74
CA ASN A 772 -19.57 -3.97 12.38
C ASN A 772 -20.90 -3.58 13.07
N PRO A 773 -21.94 -3.21 12.30
CA PRO A 773 -23.23 -2.74 12.85
C PRO A 773 -23.93 -3.80 13.70
N LEU A 774 -24.73 -3.33 14.68
CA LEU A 774 -25.74 -4.16 15.33
C LEU A 774 -26.76 -4.60 14.27
N SER A 775 -27.03 -5.90 14.24
CA SER A 775 -27.94 -6.56 13.29
C SER A 775 -29.38 -6.12 13.49
#